data_AF-F5A8A5-F1
#
_entry.id   AF-F5A8A5-F1
#
_cell.length_a   1.000
_cell.length_b   1.000
_cell.length_c   1.000
_cell.angle_alpha   90.00
_cell.angle_beta   90.00
_cell.angle_gamma   90.00
#
_symmetry.space_group_name_H-M   'P 1'
#
loop_
_entity.id
_entity.type
_entity.pdbx_description
1 polymer ?
#
loop_
_entity_poly.entity_id
_entity_poly.type
_entity_poly.pdbx_seq_one_letter_code
_entity_poly.pdbx_strand_id
1 'polypeptide(L)'
;MKNNVTNFLYIKRPIIEGNKVLFDWNIDYDNDISPNSIYIDYYDLDISEVPLQVHYNTIIGLLLNKLRNSQIDTIVVTEDCISQEIVKFWLSYHSLSNVYFANIGDISLGKSYYSTKPGSVGILYGGGKDSYYTLDILSRNNYIKQVNIISFVIPDSHVNVKQLEERRDNLILKPISDKYDINIIKIKTDARVVIKGYHLELYFAPLGVLAWLNKFEFVTFSYEYCHYFTHIEKQATFGFERSQISYLKALSKFYSEYFSENNLTIFNANQHLSELSSFGYLVKTNPKFYQTLVMCEATVEKDKKWCCSCTKCAEFTLFSLFYNLEQSDIDVDWFFSESPWINKIIKELENQSEKGKFIKGLTFTLHFDSFKFVITKLKDKNISFKNQIANKNFNILAEHYYDDKIKNEDCFYSEIFNLVYPQELKEGSLHLLNKYLPISEAPKEKSSGIGTLYFDPSIQPKLGLFSPKIDPTFFFSKITKAKQYSHFTSDSVSSYISSYSLLNLGTLTTQDISFSTNQNYLDIWINKDPLKKDDGYKIELHIKVNKQFTYGAFKLEIPFFRKELNHRLECFLNINNSLDKLSLSERRNLTCHFSLTEQNIKNGFISIILSMKAIKALEPWKWGNACRIRLSEIKLYANKLQYNLNSSKIELEFK
;
A
#
# COMPACT_ATOMS: atom_id res chain seq x y z
N MET A 1 -32.72 -0.63 -6.02
CA MET A 1 -32.84 0.84 -5.89
C MET A 1 -31.42 1.41 -5.81
N LYS A 2 -30.95 2.17 -6.80
CA LYS A 2 -29.64 2.84 -6.72
C LYS A 2 -29.77 3.99 -5.72
N ASN A 3 -29.01 3.94 -4.63
CA ASN A 3 -28.99 4.99 -3.62
C ASN A 3 -28.58 6.33 -4.26
N ASN A 4 -29.37 7.38 -4.05
CA ASN A 4 -29.16 8.74 -4.58
C ASN A 4 -27.95 9.48 -3.95
N VAL A 5 -27.03 8.78 -3.31
CA VAL A 5 -25.90 9.37 -2.59
C VAL A 5 -24.82 9.77 -3.59
N THR A 6 -24.31 11.00 -3.45
CA THR A 6 -23.14 11.49 -4.18
C THR A 6 -22.08 11.85 -3.15
N ASN A 7 -20.87 11.36 -3.37
CA ASN A 7 -19.72 11.58 -2.51
C ASN A 7 -18.93 12.79 -3.02
N PHE A 8 -18.35 13.59 -2.14
CA PHE A 8 -17.40 14.63 -2.54
C PHE A 8 -16.03 14.32 -1.99
N LEU A 9 -15.00 14.45 -2.84
CA LEU A 9 -13.59 14.39 -2.48
C LEU A 9 -12.97 15.76 -2.71
N TYR A 10 -12.62 16.46 -1.64
CA TYR A 10 -11.98 17.76 -1.66
C TYR A 10 -10.47 17.60 -1.50
N ILE A 11 -9.69 17.89 -2.54
CA ILE A 11 -8.22 17.85 -2.50
C ILE A 11 -7.71 19.29 -2.32
N LYS A 12 -7.00 19.54 -1.22
CA LYS A 12 -6.41 20.86 -0.95
C LYS A 12 -5.22 21.13 -1.87
N ARG A 13 -4.78 22.38 -1.93
CA ARG A 13 -3.55 22.76 -2.60
C ARG A 13 -2.34 22.00 -2.01
N PRO A 14 -1.52 21.31 -2.83
CA PRO A 14 -0.27 20.72 -2.38
C PRO A 14 0.66 21.77 -1.76
N ILE A 15 1.27 21.46 -0.61
CA ILE A 15 2.22 22.33 0.09
C ILE A 15 3.63 21.81 -0.18
N ILE A 16 4.47 22.63 -0.82
CA ILE A 16 5.86 22.29 -1.15
C ILE A 16 6.79 22.94 -0.13
N GLU A 17 7.62 22.13 0.52
CA GLU A 17 8.61 22.52 1.52
C GLU A 17 9.98 21.96 1.11
N GLY A 18 10.72 22.72 0.30
CA GLY A 18 12.02 22.32 -0.23
C GLY A 18 11.91 21.08 -1.12
N ASN A 19 12.32 19.93 -0.59
CA ASN A 19 12.32 18.63 -1.26
C ASN A 19 11.10 17.75 -0.95
N LYS A 20 10.19 18.23 -0.08
CA LYS A 20 9.01 17.51 0.39
C LYS A 20 7.73 18.18 -0.08
N VAL A 21 6.73 17.38 -0.44
CA VAL A 21 5.36 17.83 -0.71
C VAL A 21 4.37 17.15 0.23
N LEU A 22 3.49 17.94 0.82
CA LEU A 22 2.39 17.50 1.66
C LEU A 22 1.08 17.59 0.89
N PHE A 23 0.27 16.55 1.00
CA PHE A 23 -1.04 16.47 0.38
C PHE A 23 -2.09 16.24 1.46
N ASP A 24 -3.16 17.03 1.42
CA ASP A 24 -4.31 16.91 2.29
C ASP A 24 -5.58 16.79 1.45
N TRP A 25 -6.55 16.02 1.95
CA TRP A 25 -7.88 15.99 1.37
C TRP A 25 -8.97 15.85 2.44
N ASN A 26 -10.21 15.85 2.00
CA ASN A 26 -11.35 15.41 2.78
C ASN A 26 -12.33 14.68 1.86
N ILE A 27 -13.01 13.67 2.36
CA ILE A 27 -13.99 12.92 1.58
C ILE A 27 -15.23 12.67 2.44
N ASP A 28 -16.41 12.96 1.90
CA ASP A 28 -17.66 12.90 2.66
C ASP A 28 -17.98 11.46 3.10
N TYR A 29 -17.70 10.50 2.23
CA TYR A 29 -17.86 9.08 2.47
C TYR A 29 -16.57 8.34 2.09
N ASP A 30 -15.76 7.99 3.10
CA ASP A 30 -14.62 7.08 2.96
C ASP A 30 -14.90 5.73 3.63
N ASN A 31 -14.62 4.66 2.88
CA ASN A 31 -14.62 3.32 3.44
C ASN A 31 -13.33 3.04 4.24
N ASP A 32 -12.23 3.76 4.00
CA ASP A 32 -10.92 3.59 4.65
C ASP A 32 -10.68 4.68 5.72
N ILE A 33 -10.38 4.28 6.98
CA ILE A 33 -10.20 5.19 8.14
C ILE A 33 -8.73 5.63 8.27
N SER A 34 -8.11 5.97 7.15
CA SER A 34 -6.72 6.42 7.13
C SER A 34 -6.67 7.95 7.28
N PRO A 35 -5.55 8.54 7.75
CA PRO A 35 -5.37 10.00 7.73
C PRO A 35 -5.72 10.56 6.35
N ASN A 36 -6.37 11.72 6.27
CA ASN A 36 -6.62 12.36 4.98
C ASN A 36 -5.42 13.22 4.55
N SER A 37 -4.22 12.70 4.79
CA SER A 37 -2.98 13.34 4.42
C SER A 37 -1.90 12.32 4.11
N ILE A 38 -1.02 12.67 3.18
CA ILE A 38 0.21 11.92 2.86
C ILE A 38 1.33 12.92 2.57
N TYR A 39 2.56 12.43 2.56
CA TYR A 39 3.70 13.16 2.03
C TYR A 39 4.48 12.38 0.98
N ILE A 40 5.17 13.11 0.12
CA ILE A 40 6.24 12.59 -0.74
C ILE A 40 7.48 13.43 -0.49
N ASP A 41 8.58 12.79 -0.09
CA ASP A 41 9.87 13.44 0.15
C ASP A 41 10.88 12.91 -0.89
N TYR A 42 11.29 13.79 -1.80
CA TYR A 42 12.31 13.54 -2.81
C TYR A 42 13.68 13.89 -2.21
N TYR A 43 14.16 13.05 -1.31
CA TYR A 43 15.39 13.25 -0.54
C TYR A 43 16.56 13.79 -1.40
N ASP A 44 17.17 14.90 -0.96
CA ASP A 44 18.25 15.62 -1.65
C ASP A 44 17.95 16.12 -3.09
N LEU A 45 16.67 16.21 -3.47
CA LEU A 45 16.23 16.78 -4.74
C LEU A 45 15.34 18.00 -4.50
N ASP A 46 15.81 19.18 -4.88
CA ASP A 46 14.99 20.39 -4.83
C ASP A 46 13.83 20.29 -5.83
N ILE A 47 12.60 20.42 -5.32
CA ILE A 47 11.37 20.38 -6.12
C ILE A 47 10.61 21.71 -6.06
N SER A 48 11.21 22.76 -5.50
CA SER A 48 10.54 24.06 -5.31
C SER A 48 10.11 24.72 -6.63
N GLU A 49 10.84 24.46 -7.72
CA GLU A 49 10.50 24.97 -9.07
C GLU A 49 9.52 24.07 -9.84
N VAL A 50 9.18 22.89 -9.30
CA VAL A 50 8.29 21.95 -9.98
C VAL A 50 6.86 22.51 -10.01
N PRO A 51 6.20 22.59 -11.18
CA PRO A 51 4.89 23.19 -11.28
C PRO A 51 3.84 22.43 -10.46
N LEU A 52 2.92 23.18 -9.86
CA LEU A 52 1.87 22.64 -9.00
C LEU A 52 1.05 21.51 -9.64
N GLN A 53 0.80 21.57 -10.95
CA GLN A 53 0.07 20.54 -11.71
C GLN A 53 0.79 19.17 -11.67
N VAL A 54 2.13 19.16 -11.56
CA VAL A 54 2.91 17.93 -11.41
C VAL A 54 2.67 17.28 -10.06
N HIS A 55 2.54 18.08 -8.99
CA HIS A 55 2.16 17.57 -7.68
C HIS A 55 0.71 17.08 -7.65
N TYR A 56 -0.20 17.77 -8.35
CA TYR A 56 -1.56 17.29 -8.51
C TYR A 56 -1.65 15.94 -9.24
N ASN A 57 -0.81 15.69 -10.25
CA ASN A 57 -0.68 14.37 -10.87
C ASN A 57 -0.39 13.26 -9.85
N THR A 58 0.53 13.53 -8.92
CA THR A 58 0.86 12.57 -7.87
C THR A 58 -0.33 12.25 -6.98
N ILE A 59 -0.99 13.25 -6.39
CA ILE A 59 -2.10 12.99 -5.47
C ILE A 59 -3.33 12.42 -6.18
N ILE A 60 -3.63 12.83 -7.42
CA ILE A 60 -4.74 12.29 -8.19
C ILE A 60 -4.51 10.82 -8.54
N GLY A 61 -3.33 10.46 -9.06
CA GLY A 61 -3.00 9.07 -9.36
C GLY A 61 -2.96 8.17 -8.11
N LEU A 62 -2.65 8.73 -6.95
CA LEU A 62 -2.68 8.02 -5.68
C LEU A 62 -4.10 7.87 -5.11
N LEU A 63 -4.90 8.94 -5.07
CA LEU A 63 -6.22 8.95 -4.41
C LEU A 63 -7.31 8.27 -5.23
N LEU A 64 -7.28 8.38 -6.56
CA LEU A 64 -8.32 7.79 -7.40
C LEU A 64 -8.38 6.26 -7.25
N ASN A 65 -7.28 5.63 -6.86
CA ASN A 65 -7.28 4.21 -6.52
C ASN A 65 -8.24 3.85 -5.37
N LYS A 66 -8.48 4.77 -4.41
CA LYS A 66 -9.45 4.56 -3.31
C LYS A 66 -10.88 4.38 -3.84
N LEU A 67 -11.19 4.96 -5.00
CA LEU A 67 -12.54 5.01 -5.56
C LEU A 67 -12.84 3.82 -6.49
N ARG A 68 -11.85 2.99 -6.83
CA ARG A 68 -11.98 1.90 -7.83
C ARG A 68 -13.14 0.95 -7.58
N ASN A 69 -13.39 0.59 -6.32
CA ASN A 69 -14.44 -0.34 -5.95
C ASN A 69 -15.72 0.36 -5.46
N SER A 70 -15.72 1.70 -5.45
CA SER A 70 -16.89 2.47 -5.06
C SER A 70 -17.90 2.47 -6.20
N GLN A 71 -19.15 2.13 -5.88
CA GLN A 71 -20.28 2.29 -6.80
C GLN A 71 -20.98 3.65 -6.63
N ILE A 72 -20.50 4.50 -5.71
CA ILE A 72 -21.07 5.80 -5.40
C ILE A 72 -20.45 6.82 -6.35
N ASP A 73 -21.30 7.59 -7.04
CA ASP A 73 -20.85 8.71 -7.85
C ASP A 73 -20.05 9.68 -6.98
N THR A 74 -18.82 9.98 -7.38
CA THR A 74 -17.92 10.85 -6.61
C THR A 74 -17.55 12.08 -7.42
N ILE A 75 -17.72 13.25 -6.84
CA ILE A 75 -17.26 14.51 -7.41
C ILE A 75 -15.96 14.92 -6.70
N VAL A 76 -14.89 15.02 -7.47
CA VAL A 76 -13.61 15.54 -7.00
C VAL A 76 -13.59 17.05 -7.18
N VAL A 77 -13.34 17.75 -6.10
CA VAL A 77 -13.17 19.21 -6.05
C VAL A 77 -11.74 19.46 -5.63
N THR A 78 -11.00 20.19 -6.44
CA THR A 78 -9.62 20.57 -6.12
C THR A 78 -9.57 22.07 -5.81
N GLU A 79 -8.61 22.52 -5.01
CA GLU A 79 -8.50 23.94 -4.67
C GLU A 79 -8.10 24.81 -5.88
N ASP A 80 -7.18 24.31 -6.70
CA ASP A 80 -6.76 24.93 -7.96
C ASP A 80 -7.37 24.23 -9.17
N CYS A 81 -7.55 24.94 -10.29
CA CYS A 81 -7.96 24.32 -11.55
C CYS A 81 -6.93 23.28 -12.00
N ILE A 82 -7.37 22.10 -12.44
CA ILE A 82 -6.50 20.99 -12.85
C ILE A 82 -6.57 20.75 -14.36
N SER A 83 -5.44 20.36 -14.94
CA SER A 83 -5.40 19.93 -16.33
C SER A 83 -6.36 18.78 -16.63
N GLN A 84 -7.18 18.98 -17.66
CA GLN A 84 -8.07 17.94 -18.16
C GLN A 84 -7.30 16.67 -18.59
N GLU A 85 -6.06 16.79 -19.07
CA GLU A 85 -5.26 15.65 -19.52
C GLU A 85 -4.79 14.75 -18.37
N ILE A 86 -4.37 15.33 -17.23
CA ILE A 86 -4.05 14.57 -16.00
C ILE A 86 -5.28 13.76 -15.56
N VAL A 87 -6.43 14.42 -15.50
CA VAL A 87 -7.66 13.80 -15.00
C VAL A 87 -8.13 12.68 -15.92
N LYS A 88 -8.18 12.92 -17.25
CA LYS A 88 -8.53 11.90 -18.24
C LYS A 88 -7.65 10.66 -18.08
N PHE A 89 -6.33 10.87 -18.02
CA PHE A 89 -5.38 9.77 -17.93
C PHE A 89 -5.63 8.90 -16.70
N TRP A 90 -5.72 9.49 -15.50
CA TRP A 90 -5.87 8.71 -14.27
C TRP A 90 -7.26 8.07 -14.13
N LEU A 91 -8.33 8.71 -14.61
CA LEU A 91 -9.65 8.07 -14.67
C LEU A 91 -9.63 6.83 -15.58
N SER A 92 -8.99 6.94 -16.75
CA SER A 92 -8.76 5.83 -17.69
C SER A 92 -7.90 4.73 -17.11
N TYR A 93 -6.79 5.09 -16.48
CA TYR A 93 -5.86 4.15 -15.86
C TYR A 93 -6.50 3.36 -14.70
N HIS A 94 -7.40 3.99 -13.95
CA HIS A 94 -8.12 3.35 -12.85
C HIS A 94 -9.47 2.71 -13.24
N SER A 95 -9.92 2.89 -14.48
CA SER A 95 -11.24 2.45 -14.98
C SER A 95 -12.42 3.04 -14.21
N LEU A 96 -12.37 4.36 -13.92
CA LEU A 96 -13.35 5.07 -13.10
C LEU A 96 -14.40 5.79 -13.97
N SER A 97 -15.57 5.18 -14.13
CA SER A 97 -16.70 5.76 -14.89
C SER A 97 -17.64 6.63 -14.06
N ASN A 98 -17.57 6.53 -12.73
CA ASN A 98 -18.44 7.19 -11.76
C ASN A 98 -17.74 8.30 -10.98
N VAL A 99 -16.59 8.78 -11.46
CA VAL A 99 -15.82 9.84 -10.82
C VAL A 99 -15.70 11.02 -11.79
N TYR A 100 -16.02 12.21 -11.29
CA TYR A 100 -16.07 13.43 -12.09
C TYR A 100 -15.31 14.55 -11.37
N PHE A 101 -14.82 15.55 -12.11
CA PHE A 101 -14.10 16.68 -11.53
C PHE A 101 -14.88 17.98 -11.73
N ALA A 102 -14.94 18.81 -10.67
CA ALA A 102 -15.68 20.06 -10.68
C ALA A 102 -14.94 21.21 -11.38
N ASN A 103 -13.61 21.21 -11.35
CA ASN A 103 -12.78 22.33 -11.78
C ASN A 103 -11.58 21.87 -12.63
N ILE A 104 -11.83 21.61 -13.90
CA ILE A 104 -10.79 21.24 -14.88
C ILE A 104 -10.70 22.26 -16.02
N GLY A 105 -9.51 22.41 -16.60
CA GLY A 105 -9.26 23.30 -17.73
C GLY A 105 -8.12 22.85 -18.61
N ASP A 106 -7.93 23.56 -19.72
CA ASP A 106 -6.80 23.39 -20.63
C ASP A 106 -5.59 24.16 -20.06
N ILE A 107 -4.79 23.46 -19.26
CA ILE A 107 -3.62 24.02 -18.60
C ILE A 107 -2.37 23.49 -19.30
N SER A 108 -1.53 24.39 -19.81
CA SER A 108 -0.22 24.03 -20.34
C SER A 108 0.80 23.93 -19.20
N LEU A 109 1.64 22.90 -19.26
CA LEU A 109 2.80 22.76 -18.38
C LEU A 109 4.03 23.30 -19.10
N GLY A 110 4.70 24.30 -18.53
CA GLY A 110 6.05 24.66 -18.95
C GLY A 110 6.97 23.49 -18.64
N LYS A 111 7.62 22.93 -19.66
CA LYS A 111 8.53 21.79 -19.54
C LYS A 111 9.92 22.28 -19.12
N SER A 112 10.63 21.48 -18.31
CA SER A 112 11.98 21.84 -17.89
C SER A 112 12.99 21.59 -19.00
N TYR A 113 13.87 22.56 -19.25
CA TYR A 113 14.91 22.49 -20.29
C TYR A 113 16.19 21.75 -19.87
N TYR A 114 16.25 21.16 -18.66
CA TYR A 114 17.41 20.34 -18.29
C TYR A 114 17.53 19.17 -19.27
N SER A 115 18.62 19.04 -20.02
CA SER A 115 18.75 17.98 -21.03
C SER A 115 18.91 16.61 -20.36
N THR A 116 17.98 15.66 -20.59
CA THR A 116 18.30 14.24 -20.37
C THR A 116 19.55 13.90 -21.17
N LYS A 117 20.53 13.25 -20.55
CA LYS A 117 21.60 12.60 -21.31
C LYS A 117 21.00 11.35 -22.00
N PRO A 118 21.12 11.21 -23.32
CA PRO A 118 20.82 9.94 -24.00
C PRO A 118 21.54 8.78 -23.29
N GLY A 119 20.85 7.67 -23.14
CA GLY A 119 21.29 6.50 -22.37
C GLY A 119 21.09 6.62 -20.86
N SER A 120 20.31 7.59 -20.35
CA SER A 120 19.96 7.67 -18.92
C SER A 120 18.77 6.76 -18.58
N VAL A 121 18.96 5.84 -17.63
CA VAL A 121 17.90 4.95 -17.14
C VAL A 121 17.66 5.10 -15.64
N GLY A 122 16.39 5.14 -15.24
CA GLY A 122 15.92 5.03 -13.86
C GLY A 122 15.39 3.63 -13.56
N ILE A 123 15.95 2.95 -12.57
CA ILE A 123 15.54 1.59 -12.17
C ILE A 123 14.82 1.67 -10.82
N LEU A 124 13.56 1.23 -10.75
CA LEU A 124 12.88 1.02 -9.46
C LEU A 124 13.56 -0.12 -8.72
N TYR A 125 14.32 0.20 -7.67
CA TYR A 125 15.24 -0.73 -7.04
C TYR A 125 14.83 -1.09 -5.61
N GLY A 126 14.54 -2.38 -5.40
CA GLY A 126 14.18 -2.94 -4.09
C GLY A 126 15.32 -3.65 -3.38
N GLY A 127 16.40 -4.03 -4.09
CA GLY A 127 17.49 -4.88 -3.57
C GLY A 127 17.26 -6.38 -3.72
N GLY A 128 16.07 -6.80 -4.17
CA GLY A 128 15.77 -8.20 -4.51
C GLY A 128 16.40 -8.64 -5.83
N LYS A 129 16.31 -9.95 -6.13
CA LYS A 129 16.95 -10.57 -7.29
C LYS A 129 16.57 -9.90 -8.61
N ASP A 130 15.33 -9.44 -8.75
CA ASP A 130 14.77 -8.97 -10.01
C ASP A 130 15.27 -7.58 -10.37
N SER A 131 15.24 -6.67 -9.40
CA SER A 131 15.83 -5.35 -9.55
C SER A 131 17.36 -5.40 -9.64
N TYR A 132 18.02 -6.38 -9.00
CA TYR A 132 19.46 -6.57 -9.12
C TYR A 132 19.83 -7.06 -10.52
N TYR A 133 19.15 -8.08 -11.04
CA TYR A 133 19.31 -8.51 -12.43
C TYR A 133 19.17 -7.32 -13.39
N THR A 134 18.13 -6.49 -13.19
CA THR A 134 17.88 -5.31 -14.03
C THR A 134 19.04 -4.32 -13.99
N LEU A 135 19.60 -4.09 -12.80
CA LEU A 135 20.79 -3.27 -12.63
C LEU A 135 22.02 -3.85 -13.35
N ASP A 136 22.31 -5.14 -13.17
CA ASP A 136 23.50 -5.79 -13.77
C ASP A 136 23.41 -5.82 -15.30
N ILE A 137 22.25 -6.15 -15.87
CA ILE A 137 22.10 -6.19 -17.34
C ILE A 137 22.15 -4.80 -17.97
N LEU A 138 21.49 -3.80 -17.38
CA LEU A 138 21.44 -2.45 -17.95
C LEU A 138 22.74 -1.68 -17.76
N SER A 139 23.46 -1.88 -16.65
CA SER A 139 24.80 -1.29 -16.45
C SER A 139 25.85 -1.82 -17.44
N ARG A 140 25.62 -2.99 -18.03
CA ARG A 140 26.48 -3.61 -19.05
C ARG A 140 25.99 -3.34 -20.48
N ASN A 141 24.86 -2.67 -20.66
CA ASN A 141 24.32 -2.36 -21.98
C ASN A 141 25.02 -1.12 -22.57
N ASN A 142 25.60 -1.27 -23.76
CA ASN A 142 26.42 -0.22 -24.39
C ASN A 142 25.67 1.09 -24.70
N TYR A 143 24.35 1.06 -24.84
CA TYR A 143 23.53 2.26 -25.03
C TYR A 143 23.41 3.06 -23.74
N ILE A 144 23.36 2.39 -22.59
CA ILE A 144 23.20 3.02 -21.29
C ILE A 144 24.48 3.75 -20.90
N LYS A 145 24.37 5.04 -20.64
CA LYS A 145 25.47 5.94 -20.23
C LYS A 145 25.38 6.34 -18.77
N GLN A 146 24.18 6.33 -18.20
CA GLN A 146 23.95 6.63 -16.79
C GLN A 146 22.87 5.72 -16.24
N VAL A 147 23.20 5.01 -15.17
CA VAL A 147 22.22 4.27 -14.38
C VAL A 147 21.86 5.09 -13.15
N ASN A 148 20.58 5.19 -12.86
CA ASN A 148 20.05 5.83 -11.66
C ASN A 148 19.14 4.84 -10.95
N ILE A 149 19.40 4.59 -9.66
CA ILE A 149 18.52 3.84 -8.79
C ILE A 149 17.45 4.77 -8.23
N ILE A 150 16.18 4.41 -8.43
CA ILE A 150 15.05 5.05 -7.77
C ILE A 150 14.63 4.15 -6.61
N SER A 151 15.02 4.52 -5.39
CA SER A 151 14.77 3.77 -4.17
C SER A 151 13.58 4.36 -3.41
N PHE A 152 12.46 3.66 -3.41
CA PHE A 152 11.30 4.02 -2.61
C PHE A 152 11.41 3.48 -1.18
N VAL A 153 11.21 4.36 -0.19
CA VAL A 153 11.05 4.02 1.22
C VAL A 153 9.57 4.18 1.55
N ILE A 154 8.89 3.05 1.61
CA ILE A 154 7.45 2.97 1.84
C ILE A 154 7.23 2.09 3.07
N PRO A 155 7.20 2.67 4.29
CA PRO A 155 7.00 1.89 5.51
C PRO A 155 5.61 1.27 5.53
N ASP A 156 5.50 0.06 6.08
CA ASP A 156 4.22 -0.44 6.57
C ASP A 156 3.93 0.20 7.93
N SER A 157 2.66 0.27 8.31
CA SER A 157 2.11 0.86 9.54
C SER A 157 2.73 0.36 10.86
N HIS A 158 3.56 -0.68 10.81
CA HIS A 158 4.21 -1.32 11.95
C HIS A 158 5.74 -1.16 11.97
N VAL A 159 6.35 -0.51 10.98
CA VAL A 159 7.81 -0.42 10.84
C VAL A 159 8.33 0.95 11.26
N ASN A 160 9.40 0.99 12.06
CA ASN A 160 10.11 2.23 12.33
C ASN A 160 10.81 2.69 11.04
N VAL A 161 10.38 3.85 10.50
CA VAL A 161 10.87 4.39 9.22
C VAL A 161 12.38 4.56 9.23
N LYS A 162 12.95 5.08 10.33
CA LYS A 162 14.40 5.29 10.46
C LYS A 162 15.16 3.97 10.41
N GLN A 163 14.67 2.92 11.09
CA GLN A 163 15.30 1.60 11.03
C GLN A 163 15.20 0.97 9.63
N LEU A 164 14.08 1.15 8.94
CA LEU A 164 13.91 0.68 7.56
C LEU A 164 14.86 1.40 6.60
N GLU A 165 15.06 2.70 6.78
CA GLU A 165 16.03 3.49 6.03
C GLU A 165 17.45 3.03 6.30
N GLU A 166 17.86 2.92 7.55
CA GLU A 166 19.19 2.43 7.93
C GLU A 166 19.45 1.03 7.35
N ARG A 167 18.46 0.13 7.40
CA ARG A 167 18.54 -1.20 6.79
C ARG A 167 18.74 -1.13 5.28
N ARG A 168 17.96 -0.30 4.57
CA ARG A 168 18.09 -0.13 3.11
C ARG A 168 19.43 0.49 2.73
N ASP A 169 19.85 1.53 3.45
CA ASP A 169 21.11 2.21 3.18
C ASP A 169 22.31 1.28 3.41
N ASN A 170 22.33 0.55 4.53
CA ASN A 170 23.46 -0.30 4.90
C ASN A 170 23.53 -1.62 4.13
N LEU A 171 22.39 -2.29 3.90
CA LEU A 171 22.38 -3.62 3.29
C LEU A 171 22.23 -3.58 1.77
N ILE A 172 21.67 -2.51 1.21
CA ILE A 172 21.27 -2.44 -0.20
C ILE A 172 22.00 -1.32 -0.92
N LEU A 173 21.74 -0.05 -0.55
CA LEU A 173 22.14 1.09 -1.39
C LEU A 173 23.64 1.34 -1.36
N LYS A 174 24.26 1.44 -0.18
CA LYS A 174 25.70 1.68 -0.05
C LYS A 174 26.54 0.57 -0.68
N PRO A 175 26.30 -0.73 -0.40
CA PRO A 175 27.08 -1.80 -1.03
C PRO A 175 26.92 -1.87 -2.56
N ILE A 176 25.79 -1.40 -3.10
CA ILE A 176 25.56 -1.36 -4.54
C ILE A 176 26.25 -0.15 -5.19
N SER A 177 26.24 1.03 -4.56
CA SER A 177 27.00 2.19 -5.05
C SER A 177 28.51 1.96 -5.03
N ASP A 178 29.01 1.12 -4.12
CA ASP A 178 30.43 0.74 -4.09
C ASP A 178 30.80 -0.22 -5.25
N LYS A 179 29.80 -0.86 -5.87
CA LYS A 179 29.99 -1.87 -6.94
C LYS A 179 29.69 -1.37 -8.35
N TYR A 180 28.79 -0.39 -8.47
CA TYR A 180 28.33 0.13 -9.76
C TYR A 180 28.44 1.66 -9.77
N ASP A 181 28.77 2.22 -10.94
CA ASP A 181 28.69 3.66 -11.17
C ASP A 181 27.21 4.07 -11.34
N ILE A 182 26.58 4.45 -10.24
CA ILE A 182 25.14 4.75 -10.16
C ILE A 182 24.87 6.02 -9.38
N ASN A 183 23.80 6.73 -9.77
CA ASN A 183 23.19 7.74 -8.93
C ASN A 183 22.05 7.13 -8.12
N ILE A 184 21.82 7.62 -6.90
CA ILE A 184 20.72 7.17 -6.05
C ILE A 184 19.74 8.33 -5.86
N ILE A 185 18.48 8.10 -6.21
CA ILE A 185 17.35 8.98 -5.92
C ILE A 185 16.48 8.27 -4.90
N LYS A 186 16.36 8.82 -3.69
CA LYS A 186 15.49 8.26 -2.66
C LYS A 186 14.16 9.02 -2.64
N ILE A 187 13.05 8.28 -2.62
CA ILE A 187 11.71 8.84 -2.47
C ILE A 187 11.06 8.20 -1.25
N LYS A 188 10.60 9.02 -0.30
CA LYS A 188 9.97 8.55 0.93
C LYS A 188 8.51 8.96 0.95
N THR A 189 7.65 8.07 1.43
CA THR A 189 6.21 8.35 1.53
C THR A 189 5.51 7.46 2.53
N ASP A 190 4.49 7.97 3.19
CA ASP A 190 3.53 7.20 3.98
C ASP A 190 2.30 6.73 3.18
N ALA A 191 2.25 6.98 1.87
CA ALA A 191 1.07 6.71 1.04
C ALA A 191 0.53 5.27 1.15
N ARG A 192 1.39 4.25 1.27
CA ARG A 192 0.94 2.85 1.43
C ARG A 192 0.24 2.58 2.75
N VAL A 193 0.56 3.32 3.81
CA VAL A 193 -0.15 3.25 5.10
C VAL A 193 -1.53 3.86 4.97
N VAL A 194 -1.65 4.90 4.15
CA VAL A 194 -2.84 5.74 4.09
C VAL A 194 -3.83 5.29 3.02
N ILE A 195 -3.34 4.80 1.89
CA ILE A 195 -4.14 4.40 0.74
C ILE A 195 -3.75 2.99 0.35
N LYS A 196 -4.74 2.10 0.32
CA LYS A 196 -4.55 0.67 0.06
C LYS A 196 -4.77 0.32 -1.41
N GLY A 197 -4.32 -0.89 -1.77
CA GLY A 197 -4.60 -1.49 -3.07
C GLY A 197 -3.76 -0.94 -4.22
N TYR A 198 -2.61 -0.34 -3.91
CA TYR A 198 -1.64 0.05 -4.94
C TYR A 198 -1.02 -1.17 -5.60
N HIS A 199 -0.83 -1.06 -6.91
CA HIS A 199 0.07 -1.88 -7.68
C HIS A 199 1.34 -1.07 -7.98
N LEU A 200 1.39 -0.38 -9.12
CA LEU A 200 2.54 0.44 -9.53
C LEU A 200 2.33 1.95 -9.38
N GLU A 201 1.13 2.38 -8.99
CA GLU A 201 0.78 3.81 -8.90
C GLU A 201 1.60 4.53 -7.84
N LEU A 202 1.96 3.80 -6.77
CA LEU A 202 2.84 4.31 -5.73
C LEU A 202 4.21 4.73 -6.25
N TYR A 203 4.64 4.17 -7.38
CA TYR A 203 5.90 4.54 -8.05
C TYR A 203 5.66 5.51 -9.20
N PHE A 204 4.65 5.26 -10.02
CA PHE A 204 4.42 6.03 -11.24
C PHE A 204 3.69 7.34 -11.00
N ALA A 205 2.85 7.52 -9.99
CA ALA A 205 2.23 8.82 -9.72
C ALA A 205 3.25 9.86 -9.22
N PRO A 206 4.21 9.52 -8.33
CA PRO A 206 5.33 10.40 -8.01
C PRO A 206 6.34 10.59 -9.14
N LEU A 207 6.38 9.69 -10.14
CA LEU A 207 7.32 9.79 -11.26
C LEU A 207 7.18 11.09 -12.06
N GLY A 208 6.00 11.73 -12.06
CA GLY A 208 5.77 13.00 -12.75
C GLY A 208 6.80 14.09 -12.40
N VAL A 209 7.26 14.14 -11.15
CA VAL A 209 8.32 15.08 -10.72
C VAL A 209 9.64 14.77 -11.43
N LEU A 210 10.05 13.50 -11.45
CA LEU A 210 11.30 13.09 -12.10
C LEU A 210 11.23 13.19 -13.64
N ALA A 211 10.05 12.96 -14.21
CA ALA A 211 9.78 13.15 -15.64
C ALA A 211 9.85 14.63 -16.01
N TRP A 212 9.24 15.52 -15.22
CA TRP A 212 9.32 16.96 -15.45
C TRP A 212 10.73 17.51 -15.32
N LEU A 213 11.51 17.02 -14.34
CA LEU A 213 12.93 17.32 -14.20
C LEU A 213 13.82 16.69 -15.29
N ASN A 214 13.21 15.96 -16.24
CA ASN A 214 13.84 15.40 -17.43
C ASN A 214 15.11 14.59 -17.07
N LYS A 215 14.98 13.68 -16.09
CA LYS A 215 16.12 12.90 -15.55
C LYS A 215 16.45 11.66 -16.38
N PHE A 216 15.48 11.10 -17.09
CA PHE A 216 15.60 9.78 -17.71
C PHE A 216 15.07 9.73 -19.13
N GLU A 217 15.71 8.93 -19.96
CA GLU A 217 15.16 8.46 -21.23
C GLU A 217 14.33 7.18 -21.02
N PHE A 218 14.77 6.32 -20.09
CA PHE A 218 14.08 5.09 -19.73
C PHE A 218 13.78 5.03 -18.24
N VAL A 219 12.61 4.51 -17.88
CA VAL A 219 12.31 4.09 -16.51
C VAL A 219 11.84 2.64 -16.52
N THR A 220 12.35 1.84 -15.60
CA THR A 220 12.00 0.42 -15.56
C THR A 220 11.76 -0.11 -14.16
N PHE A 221 11.06 -1.24 -14.11
CA PHE A 221 10.73 -2.04 -12.94
C PHE A 221 10.81 -3.53 -13.33
N SER A 222 10.69 -4.41 -12.33
CA SER A 222 11.10 -5.80 -12.49
C SER A 222 10.02 -6.75 -11.97
N TYR A 223 9.22 -7.31 -12.88
CA TYR A 223 8.30 -8.43 -12.62
C TYR A 223 8.38 -9.46 -13.75
N GLU A 224 8.32 -10.74 -13.41
CA GLU A 224 8.50 -11.87 -14.31
C GLU A 224 7.22 -12.27 -15.06
N TYR A 225 7.38 -13.05 -16.12
CA TYR A 225 6.28 -13.44 -17.01
C TYR A 225 5.10 -14.10 -16.29
N CYS A 226 5.35 -14.88 -15.24
CA CYS A 226 4.31 -15.59 -14.48
C CYS A 226 3.26 -14.67 -13.83
N HIS A 227 3.55 -13.37 -13.72
CA HIS A 227 2.61 -12.37 -13.20
C HIS A 227 1.61 -11.87 -14.25
N TYR A 228 1.84 -12.13 -15.54
CA TYR A 228 1.15 -11.51 -16.68
C TYR A 228 0.13 -12.43 -17.37
N PHE A 229 -0.67 -13.14 -16.58
CA PHE A 229 -1.68 -14.09 -17.09
C PHE A 229 -2.97 -13.40 -17.59
N THR A 230 -3.74 -14.14 -18.37
CA THR A 230 -5.07 -13.81 -18.90
C THR A 230 -6.05 -14.95 -18.56
N HIS A 231 -7.27 -14.67 -18.11
CA HIS A 231 -8.28 -15.73 -17.93
C HIS A 231 -8.91 -16.18 -19.27
N ILE A 232 -9.15 -17.49 -19.41
CA ILE A 232 -10.02 -18.06 -20.45
C ILE A 232 -11.45 -18.00 -19.91
N GLU A 233 -12.39 -17.54 -20.74
CA GLU A 233 -13.83 -17.30 -20.48
C GLU A 233 -14.22 -15.84 -20.17
N LYS A 234 -15.51 -15.52 -20.46
CA LYS A 234 -16.12 -14.21 -20.83
C LYS A 234 -15.98 -13.02 -19.85
N GLN A 235 -15.07 -13.06 -18.89
CA GLN A 235 -14.67 -11.92 -18.05
C GLN A 235 -13.14 -11.89 -17.98
N ALA A 236 -12.50 -11.08 -18.82
CA ALA A 236 -11.05 -10.99 -18.88
C ALA A 236 -10.49 -10.34 -17.60
N THR A 237 -10.16 -11.14 -16.60
CA THR A 237 -9.30 -10.72 -15.50
C THR A 237 -7.84 -10.92 -15.91
N PHE A 238 -7.04 -9.86 -15.71
CA PHE A 238 -5.64 -9.83 -16.09
C PHE A 238 -4.74 -9.87 -14.85
N GLY A 239 -3.73 -10.72 -14.87
CA GLY A 239 -2.60 -10.64 -13.96
C GLY A 239 -1.85 -9.34 -14.20
N PHE A 240 -1.59 -8.60 -13.11
CA PHE A 240 -0.84 -7.35 -13.12
C PHE A 240 -1.27 -6.37 -14.23
N GLU A 241 -2.59 -6.28 -14.46
CA GLU A 241 -3.25 -5.56 -15.55
C GLU A 241 -2.60 -4.21 -15.90
N ARG A 242 -2.39 -3.37 -14.88
CA ARG A 242 -1.90 -1.99 -15.03
C ARG A 242 -0.41 -1.86 -15.34
N SER A 243 0.30 -2.98 -15.41
CA SER A 243 1.70 -3.07 -15.83
C SER A 243 1.88 -3.87 -17.12
N GLN A 244 0.78 -4.29 -17.74
CA GLN A 244 0.79 -4.90 -19.07
C GLN A 244 1.25 -3.89 -20.13
N ILE A 245 1.69 -4.40 -21.27
CA ILE A 245 2.36 -3.62 -22.33
C ILE A 245 1.50 -2.43 -22.78
N SER A 246 0.19 -2.62 -22.92
CA SER A 246 -0.74 -1.55 -23.31
C SER A 246 -0.76 -0.39 -22.30
N TYR A 247 -0.76 -0.69 -21.01
CA TYR A 247 -0.72 0.32 -19.95
C TYR A 247 0.63 1.03 -19.86
N LEU A 248 1.74 0.29 -20.01
CA LEU A 248 3.08 0.90 -20.00
C LEU A 248 3.29 1.84 -21.19
N LYS A 249 2.77 1.49 -22.37
CA LYS A 249 2.76 2.40 -23.54
C LYS A 249 1.94 3.65 -23.27
N ALA A 250 0.78 3.52 -22.64
CA ALA A 250 -0.05 4.67 -22.28
C ALA A 250 0.64 5.58 -21.24
N LEU A 251 1.25 5.00 -20.21
CA LEU A 251 2.06 5.73 -19.21
C LEU A 251 3.24 6.47 -19.87
N SER A 252 3.99 5.78 -20.74
CA SER A 252 5.13 6.36 -21.46
C SER A 252 4.71 7.55 -22.31
N LYS A 253 3.61 7.39 -23.06
CA LYS A 253 3.03 8.45 -23.89
C LYS A 253 2.60 9.64 -23.03
N PHE A 254 1.83 9.39 -21.97
CA PHE A 254 1.36 10.43 -21.06
C PHE A 254 2.51 11.25 -20.47
N TYR A 255 3.54 10.59 -19.95
CA TYR A 255 4.68 11.30 -19.36
C TYR A 255 5.55 12.02 -20.40
N SER A 256 5.77 11.42 -21.57
CA SER A 256 6.53 12.04 -22.66
C SER A 256 5.84 13.29 -23.21
N GLU A 257 4.54 13.21 -23.47
CA GLU A 257 3.81 14.31 -24.08
C GLU A 257 3.57 15.44 -23.09
N TYR A 258 3.23 15.12 -21.83
CA TYR A 258 2.68 16.10 -20.90
C TYR A 258 3.68 16.63 -19.86
N PHE A 259 4.65 15.83 -19.42
CA PHE A 259 5.59 16.23 -18.35
C PHE A 259 7.01 16.46 -18.84
N SER A 260 7.50 15.57 -19.71
CA SER A 260 8.89 15.53 -20.12
C SER A 260 9.13 16.35 -21.37
N GLU A 261 10.30 16.98 -21.47
CA GLU A 261 10.75 17.61 -22.71
C GLU A 261 11.22 16.56 -23.73
N ASN A 262 11.90 15.53 -23.25
CA ASN A 262 12.34 14.41 -24.07
C ASN A 262 11.42 13.20 -23.92
N ASN A 263 11.42 12.31 -24.91
CA ASN A 263 10.64 11.07 -24.84
C ASN A 263 11.12 10.21 -23.66
N LEU A 264 10.18 9.81 -22.82
CA LEU A 264 10.36 8.91 -21.69
C LEU A 264 9.68 7.57 -21.99
N THR A 265 10.46 6.50 -22.00
CA THR A 265 9.94 5.14 -22.16
C THR A 265 9.91 4.40 -20.83
N ILE A 266 8.73 3.98 -20.41
CA ILE A 266 8.49 3.15 -19.23
C ILE A 266 8.27 1.71 -19.70
N PHE A 267 9.08 0.76 -19.20
CA PHE A 267 9.00 -0.65 -19.59
C PHE A 267 9.33 -1.60 -18.43
N ASN A 268 8.97 -2.88 -18.56
CA ASN A 268 9.37 -3.92 -17.61
C ASN A 268 10.58 -4.69 -18.13
N ALA A 269 11.71 -4.59 -17.44
CA ALA A 269 12.96 -5.24 -17.85
C ALA A 269 12.96 -6.77 -17.64
N ASN A 270 11.99 -7.33 -16.91
CA ASN A 270 11.97 -8.73 -16.49
C ASN A 270 10.76 -9.51 -17.02
N GLN A 271 9.81 -8.90 -17.72
CA GLN A 271 8.58 -9.58 -18.15
C GLN A 271 8.85 -10.82 -19.03
N HIS A 272 10.00 -10.88 -19.70
CA HIS A 272 10.41 -12.01 -20.52
C HIS A 272 11.11 -13.13 -19.75
N LEU A 273 11.37 -12.98 -18.46
CA LEU A 273 12.05 -13.98 -17.63
C LEU A 273 11.03 -14.92 -17.00
N SER A 274 11.43 -16.18 -16.81
CA SER A 274 10.86 -17.03 -15.78
C SER A 274 11.38 -16.61 -14.39
N GLU A 275 10.74 -17.10 -13.32
CA GLU A 275 11.07 -16.74 -11.93
C GLU A 275 12.54 -17.00 -11.55
N LEU A 276 13.14 -18.05 -12.08
CA LEU A 276 14.52 -18.46 -11.74
C LEU A 276 15.58 -17.62 -12.45
N SER A 277 15.25 -17.10 -13.62
CA SER A 277 16.25 -16.63 -14.58
C SER A 277 16.99 -15.38 -14.13
N SER A 278 16.34 -14.47 -13.38
CA SER A 278 17.02 -13.33 -12.75
C SER A 278 18.18 -13.83 -11.86
N PHE A 279 17.93 -14.86 -11.05
CA PHE A 279 18.92 -15.43 -10.14
C PHE A 279 19.99 -16.20 -10.90
N GLY A 280 19.60 -17.03 -11.86
CA GLY A 280 20.53 -17.80 -12.69
C GLY A 280 21.49 -16.94 -13.50
N TYR A 281 21.01 -15.81 -14.03
CA TYR A 281 21.86 -14.82 -14.68
C TYR A 281 22.89 -14.26 -13.70
N LEU A 282 22.44 -13.77 -12.54
CA LEU A 282 23.32 -13.17 -11.53
C LEU A 282 24.38 -14.15 -11.00
N VAL A 283 24.05 -15.42 -10.79
CA VAL A 283 25.04 -16.44 -10.40
C VAL A 283 26.14 -16.55 -11.46
N LYS A 284 25.78 -16.52 -12.75
CA LYS A 284 26.73 -16.68 -13.86
C LYS A 284 27.53 -15.41 -14.17
N THR A 285 26.97 -14.23 -13.90
CA THR A 285 27.62 -12.93 -14.22
C THR A 285 28.33 -12.29 -13.04
N ASN A 286 27.91 -12.59 -11.82
CA ASN A 286 28.41 -12.02 -10.58
C ASN A 286 28.17 -12.97 -9.39
N PRO A 287 28.96 -14.04 -9.21
CA PRO A 287 28.75 -15.02 -8.12
C PRO A 287 28.71 -14.42 -6.71
N LYS A 288 29.25 -13.21 -6.49
CA LYS A 288 29.22 -12.50 -5.19
C LYS A 288 28.02 -11.56 -5.03
N PHE A 289 27.05 -11.58 -5.95
CA PHE A 289 25.84 -10.75 -5.85
C PHE A 289 25.06 -11.05 -4.56
N TYR A 290 25.08 -12.31 -4.10
CA TYR A 290 24.35 -12.72 -2.91
C TYR A 290 24.69 -11.84 -1.73
N GLN A 291 25.94 -11.39 -1.54
CA GLN A 291 26.36 -10.57 -0.40
C GLN A 291 25.54 -9.29 -0.24
N THR A 292 25.06 -8.70 -1.35
CA THR A 292 24.30 -7.44 -1.36
C THR A 292 22.83 -7.61 -1.76
N LEU A 293 22.40 -8.85 -1.99
CA LEU A 293 21.02 -9.21 -2.27
C LEU A 293 20.17 -9.09 -1.00
N VAL A 294 18.99 -8.49 -1.03
CA VAL A 294 18.04 -8.52 0.10
C VAL A 294 16.65 -8.89 -0.42
N MET A 295 16.22 -10.12 -0.13
CA MET A 295 14.89 -10.62 -0.53
C MET A 295 13.94 -10.82 0.67
N CYS A 296 14.47 -10.91 1.89
CA CYS A 296 13.65 -11.12 3.06
C CYS A 296 13.00 -9.81 3.53
N GLU A 297 11.68 -9.77 3.46
CA GLU A 297 10.87 -8.64 3.93
C GLU A 297 10.33 -8.84 5.35
N ALA A 298 10.51 -10.02 5.94
CA ALA A 298 9.92 -10.39 7.24
C ALA A 298 10.75 -9.92 8.45
N THR A 299 11.99 -9.48 8.24
CA THR A 299 12.82 -8.88 9.30
C THR A 299 13.08 -7.41 9.01
N VAL A 300 12.91 -6.60 10.05
CA VAL A 300 13.16 -5.14 10.03
C VAL A 300 14.43 -4.77 10.79
N GLU A 301 15.14 -5.76 11.36
CA GLU A 301 16.39 -5.55 12.07
C GLU A 301 17.47 -5.05 11.08
N LYS A 302 18.19 -3.99 11.42
CA LYS A 302 19.13 -3.33 10.51
C LYS A 302 20.27 -4.22 9.99
N ASP A 303 20.70 -5.20 10.78
CA ASP A 303 21.87 -6.03 10.48
C ASP A 303 21.51 -7.48 10.08
N LYS A 304 20.23 -7.85 10.08
CA LYS A 304 19.79 -9.23 9.84
C LYS A 304 19.17 -9.39 8.46
N LYS A 305 19.90 -9.99 7.52
CA LYS A 305 19.41 -10.11 6.15
C LYS A 305 18.30 -11.14 5.95
N TRP A 306 18.32 -12.25 6.69
CA TRP A 306 17.40 -13.38 6.51
C TRP A 306 16.68 -13.72 7.81
N CYS A 307 15.36 -13.93 7.76
CA CYS A 307 14.58 -14.39 8.91
C CYS A 307 14.53 -15.92 9.03
N CYS A 308 14.88 -16.64 7.96
CA CYS A 308 14.81 -18.09 7.82
C CYS A 308 13.43 -18.72 8.10
N SER A 309 12.36 -17.93 8.05
CA SER A 309 10.98 -18.38 8.32
C SER A 309 10.00 -18.10 7.19
N CYS A 310 10.39 -17.31 6.18
CA CYS A 310 9.53 -16.90 5.07
C CYS A 310 9.86 -17.62 3.76
N THR A 311 8.91 -17.58 2.82
CA THR A 311 9.03 -18.16 1.47
C THR A 311 10.25 -17.62 0.71
N LYS A 312 10.58 -16.34 0.85
CA LYS A 312 11.75 -15.73 0.19
C LYS A 312 13.10 -16.24 0.72
N CYS A 313 13.18 -16.65 1.98
CA CYS A 313 14.38 -17.33 2.48
C CYS A 313 14.50 -18.74 1.88
N ALA A 314 13.37 -19.46 1.79
CA ALA A 314 13.35 -20.79 1.17
C ALA A 314 13.72 -20.73 -0.32
N GLU A 315 13.18 -19.75 -1.05
CA GLU A 315 13.51 -19.48 -2.46
C GLU A 315 15.00 -19.25 -2.65
N PHE A 316 15.62 -18.36 -1.86
CA PHE A 316 17.06 -18.13 -1.89
C PHE A 316 17.87 -19.40 -1.63
N THR A 317 17.52 -20.18 -0.60
CA THR A 317 18.23 -21.43 -0.27
C THR A 317 18.10 -22.46 -1.40
N LEU A 318 16.89 -22.66 -1.92
CA LEU A 318 16.62 -23.61 -3.00
C LEU A 318 17.31 -23.20 -4.30
N PHE A 319 17.31 -21.92 -4.64
CA PHE A 319 17.96 -21.42 -5.86
C PHE A 319 19.48 -21.51 -5.73
N SER A 320 20.03 -21.23 -4.54
CA SER A 320 21.46 -21.39 -4.26
C SER A 320 21.90 -22.85 -4.43
N LEU A 321 21.12 -23.80 -3.91
CA LEU A 321 21.36 -25.23 -4.15
C LEU A 321 21.27 -25.60 -5.63
N PHE A 322 20.25 -25.11 -6.33
CA PHE A 322 20.02 -25.46 -7.73
C PHE A 322 21.17 -25.03 -8.64
N TYR A 323 21.67 -23.80 -8.44
CA TYR A 323 22.79 -23.24 -9.20
C TYR A 323 24.18 -23.55 -8.60
N ASN A 324 24.25 -24.33 -7.51
CA ASN A 324 25.50 -24.59 -6.79
C ASN A 324 26.24 -23.30 -6.37
N LEU A 325 25.50 -22.32 -5.87
CA LEU A 325 26.04 -21.06 -5.39
C LEU A 325 26.64 -21.24 -4.00
N GLU A 326 27.94 -21.00 -3.88
CA GLU A 326 28.65 -20.97 -2.59
C GLU A 326 28.32 -19.67 -1.84
N GLN A 327 27.23 -19.70 -1.08
CA GLN A 327 26.80 -18.61 -0.20
C GLN A 327 27.02 -18.98 1.27
N SER A 328 27.26 -17.96 2.10
CA SER A 328 27.54 -18.10 3.53
C SER A 328 26.48 -17.47 4.45
N ASP A 329 25.39 -16.97 3.88
CA ASP A 329 24.40 -16.20 4.63
C ASP A 329 23.38 -17.08 5.35
N ILE A 330 23.06 -18.25 4.79
CA ILE A 330 22.15 -19.24 5.37
C ILE A 330 22.86 -20.60 5.40
N ASP A 331 22.99 -21.19 6.58
CA ASP A 331 23.38 -22.59 6.72
C ASP A 331 22.26 -23.48 6.16
N VAL A 332 22.56 -24.16 5.06
CA VAL A 332 21.58 -24.98 4.33
C VAL A 332 21.21 -26.25 5.10
N ASP A 333 22.17 -26.87 5.78
CA ASP A 333 21.93 -28.06 6.61
C ASP A 333 20.96 -27.71 7.73
N TRP A 334 21.24 -26.63 8.46
CA TRP A 334 20.36 -26.12 9.50
C TRP A 334 18.99 -25.69 8.93
N PHE A 335 18.98 -25.05 7.76
CA PHE A 335 17.74 -24.56 7.17
C PHE A 335 16.74 -25.69 6.89
N PHE A 336 17.20 -26.83 6.36
CA PHE A 336 16.34 -27.99 6.09
C PHE A 336 16.14 -28.90 7.30
N SER A 337 16.94 -28.81 8.37
CA SER A 337 16.71 -29.59 9.59
C SER A 337 15.80 -28.89 10.61
N GLU A 338 15.99 -27.58 10.81
CA GLU A 338 15.49 -26.89 12.01
C GLU A 338 14.77 -25.58 11.75
N SER A 339 14.85 -25.00 10.54
CA SER A 339 14.25 -23.68 10.31
C SER A 339 12.74 -23.66 10.59
N PRO A 340 12.19 -22.53 11.07
CA PRO A 340 10.74 -22.39 11.24
C PRO A 340 9.95 -22.64 9.96
N TRP A 341 10.54 -22.33 8.80
CA TRP A 341 9.91 -22.59 7.52
C TRP A 341 9.79 -24.10 7.26
N ILE A 342 10.88 -24.86 7.30
CA ILE A 342 10.82 -26.31 6.97
C ILE A 342 9.94 -27.07 7.97
N ASN A 343 10.04 -26.76 9.26
CA ASN A 343 9.24 -27.43 10.29
C ASN A 343 7.73 -27.22 10.08
N LYS A 344 7.33 -26.01 9.67
CA LYS A 344 5.95 -25.72 9.31
C LYS A 344 5.53 -26.53 8.09
N ILE A 345 6.35 -26.55 7.04
CA ILE A 345 6.04 -27.24 5.79
C ILE A 345 5.90 -28.75 6.01
N ILE A 346 6.86 -29.39 6.70
CA ILE A 346 6.79 -30.84 6.98
C ILE A 346 5.55 -31.19 7.78
N LYS A 347 5.22 -30.41 8.82
CA LYS A 347 4.00 -30.61 9.61
C LYS A 347 2.73 -30.51 8.75
N GLU A 348 2.67 -29.58 7.80
CA GLU A 348 1.53 -29.47 6.88
C GLU A 348 1.47 -30.66 5.92
N LEU A 349 2.61 -31.11 5.39
CA LEU A 349 2.70 -32.27 4.49
C LEU A 349 2.29 -33.57 5.18
N GLU A 350 2.65 -33.78 6.45
CA GLU A 350 2.23 -34.94 7.24
C GLU A 350 0.70 -35.04 7.40
N ASN A 351 0.00 -33.90 7.32
CA ASN A 351 -1.46 -33.82 7.40
C ASN A 351 -2.15 -33.87 6.01
N GLN A 352 -1.39 -33.98 4.92
CA GLN A 352 -1.92 -34.05 3.55
C GLN A 352 -1.77 -35.43 2.93
N SER A 353 -2.89 -35.96 2.42
CA SER A 353 -2.93 -37.25 1.72
C SER A 353 -2.65 -37.14 0.21
N GLU A 354 -2.89 -35.98 -0.39
CA GLU A 354 -2.79 -35.74 -1.83
C GLU A 354 -1.42 -35.13 -2.20
N LYS A 355 -0.65 -35.81 -3.05
CA LYS A 355 0.65 -35.32 -3.54
C LYS A 355 0.51 -34.14 -4.50
N GLY A 356 1.51 -33.26 -4.51
CA GLY A 356 1.62 -32.16 -5.45
C GLY A 356 0.70 -30.97 -5.15
N LYS A 357 -0.06 -31.00 -4.06
CA LYS A 357 -1.00 -29.93 -3.71
C LYS A 357 -0.28 -28.75 -3.06
N PHE A 358 -0.66 -27.54 -3.47
CA PHE A 358 -0.08 -26.32 -2.89
C PHE A 358 -0.48 -26.15 -1.42
N ILE A 359 0.47 -25.68 -0.60
CA ILE A 359 0.26 -25.31 0.80
C ILE A 359 0.67 -23.87 1.07
N LYS A 360 -0.11 -23.19 1.93
CA LYS A 360 0.09 -21.77 2.22
C LYS A 360 1.40 -21.54 2.96
N GLY A 361 2.29 -20.76 2.34
CA GLY A 361 3.60 -20.41 2.88
C GLY A 361 4.73 -21.31 2.38
N LEU A 362 4.47 -22.19 1.41
CA LEU A 362 5.50 -22.93 0.66
C LEU A 362 6.31 -21.99 -0.24
N THR A 363 5.61 -21.37 -1.17
CA THR A 363 6.09 -20.34 -2.10
C THR A 363 4.93 -19.39 -2.40
N PHE A 364 5.16 -18.35 -3.21
CA PHE A 364 4.06 -17.57 -3.77
C PHE A 364 3.33 -18.40 -4.83
N THR A 365 1.99 -18.30 -4.89
CA THR A 365 1.17 -19.17 -5.76
C THR A 365 1.58 -19.08 -7.23
N LEU A 366 1.90 -17.88 -7.74
CA LEU A 366 2.34 -17.69 -9.12
C LEU A 366 3.72 -18.31 -9.42
N HIS A 367 4.49 -18.66 -8.39
CA HIS A 367 5.85 -19.22 -8.49
C HIS A 367 5.86 -20.74 -8.30
N PHE A 368 4.69 -21.38 -8.23
CA PHE A 368 4.57 -22.78 -7.85
C PHE A 368 5.24 -23.74 -8.84
N ASP A 369 5.09 -23.53 -10.15
CA ASP A 369 5.77 -24.35 -11.14
C ASP A 369 7.29 -24.22 -11.07
N SER A 370 7.82 -23.00 -10.84
CA SER A 370 9.25 -22.79 -10.66
C SER A 370 9.78 -23.45 -9.39
N PHE A 371 8.99 -23.46 -8.31
CA PHE A 371 9.30 -24.24 -7.11
C PHE A 371 9.36 -25.75 -7.40
N LYS A 372 8.34 -26.32 -8.05
CA LYS A 372 8.32 -27.74 -8.43
C LYS A 372 9.52 -28.10 -9.33
N PHE A 373 9.82 -27.25 -10.31
CA PHE A 373 10.97 -27.43 -11.19
C PHE A 373 12.28 -27.54 -10.40
N VAL A 374 12.53 -26.62 -9.46
CA VAL A 374 13.74 -26.68 -8.61
C VAL A 374 13.77 -27.96 -7.80
N ILE A 375 12.66 -28.32 -7.14
CA ILE A 375 12.57 -29.52 -6.32
C ILE A 375 12.84 -30.79 -7.14
N THR A 376 12.19 -30.92 -8.31
CA THR A 376 12.44 -32.03 -9.24
C THR A 376 13.91 -32.11 -9.60
N LYS A 377 14.54 -30.99 -10.00
CA LYS A 377 15.95 -31.01 -10.43
C LYS A 377 16.93 -31.28 -9.31
N LEU A 378 16.65 -30.80 -8.09
CA LEU A 378 17.47 -31.14 -6.93
C LEU A 378 17.35 -32.62 -6.56
N LYS A 379 16.15 -33.20 -6.68
CA LYS A 379 15.93 -34.64 -6.48
C LYS A 379 16.64 -35.47 -7.55
N ASP A 380 16.53 -35.11 -8.83
CA ASP A 380 17.22 -35.78 -9.95
C ASP A 380 18.75 -35.79 -9.75
N LYS A 381 19.30 -34.72 -9.17
CA LYS A 381 20.72 -34.58 -8.82
C LYS A 381 21.14 -35.40 -7.60
N ASN A 382 20.21 -36.06 -6.91
CA ASN A 382 20.44 -36.78 -5.65
C ASN A 382 21.20 -35.95 -4.62
N ILE A 383 20.78 -34.70 -4.41
CA ILE A 383 21.43 -33.85 -3.41
C ILE A 383 21.36 -34.49 -2.02
N SER A 384 22.43 -34.33 -1.24
CA SER A 384 22.50 -34.81 0.12
C SER A 384 23.06 -33.73 1.04
N PHE A 385 22.60 -33.78 2.28
CA PHE A 385 23.00 -32.87 3.35
C PHE A 385 23.90 -33.63 4.34
N LYS A 386 24.72 -32.91 5.11
CA LYS A 386 25.49 -33.51 6.20
C LYS A 386 24.58 -33.95 7.35
N ASN A 387 23.50 -33.19 7.58
CA ASN A 387 22.52 -33.47 8.62
C ASN A 387 21.47 -34.50 8.16
N GLN A 388 21.26 -35.57 8.93
CA GLN A 388 20.29 -36.63 8.61
C GLN A 388 18.84 -36.14 8.63
N ILE A 389 18.48 -35.23 9.54
CA ILE A 389 17.15 -34.62 9.61
C ILE A 389 16.90 -33.74 8.38
N ALA A 390 17.91 -32.99 7.93
CA ALA A 390 17.83 -32.21 6.70
C ALA A 390 17.55 -33.11 5.49
N ASN A 391 18.28 -34.22 5.34
CA ASN A 391 18.02 -35.22 4.30
C ASN A 391 16.58 -35.76 4.38
N LYS A 392 16.12 -36.16 5.57
CA LYS A 392 14.75 -36.67 5.77
C LYS A 392 13.71 -35.64 5.33
N ASN A 393 13.81 -34.41 5.83
CA ASN A 393 12.85 -33.34 5.54
C ASN A 393 12.86 -32.95 4.06
N PHE A 394 14.04 -32.82 3.45
CA PHE A 394 14.14 -32.53 2.02
C PHE A 394 13.54 -33.68 1.19
N ASN A 395 13.79 -34.93 1.54
CA ASN A 395 13.21 -36.08 0.82
C ASN A 395 11.68 -36.10 0.90
N ILE A 396 11.08 -35.81 2.07
CA ILE A 396 9.62 -35.68 2.21
C ILE A 396 9.09 -34.59 1.26
N LEU A 397 9.72 -33.41 1.28
CA LEU A 397 9.35 -32.29 0.42
C LEU A 397 9.47 -32.68 -1.07
N ALA A 398 10.58 -33.30 -1.44
CA ALA A 398 10.90 -33.67 -2.80
C ALA A 398 10.01 -34.80 -3.32
N GLU A 399 9.68 -35.80 -2.52
CA GLU A 399 8.73 -36.85 -2.88
C GLU A 399 7.30 -36.38 -3.04
N HIS A 400 6.92 -35.32 -2.31
CA HIS A 400 5.58 -34.76 -2.39
C HIS A 400 5.40 -33.89 -3.65
N TYR A 401 6.43 -33.13 -4.04
CA TYR A 401 6.36 -32.15 -5.14
C TYR A 401 7.10 -32.53 -6.42
N TYR A 402 7.72 -33.72 -6.47
CA TYR A 402 8.35 -34.22 -7.68
C TYR A 402 7.34 -34.33 -8.83
N ASP A 403 7.73 -33.78 -9.97
CA ASP A 403 6.97 -33.77 -11.21
C ASP A 403 7.95 -33.92 -12.37
N ASP A 404 7.95 -35.09 -13.02
CA ASP A 404 8.83 -35.42 -14.15
C ASP A 404 8.41 -34.75 -15.46
N LYS A 405 7.19 -34.17 -15.50
CA LYS A 405 6.63 -33.47 -16.65
C LYS A 405 6.80 -31.96 -16.55
N ILE A 406 7.42 -31.46 -15.47
CA ILE A 406 7.60 -30.02 -15.27
C ILE A 406 8.51 -29.44 -16.37
N LYS A 407 8.03 -28.36 -17.01
CA LYS A 407 8.78 -27.67 -18.07
C LYS A 407 10.00 -26.95 -17.50
N ASN A 408 10.95 -26.60 -18.38
CA ASN A 408 12.11 -25.84 -17.96
C ASN A 408 11.71 -24.43 -17.49
N GLU A 409 12.09 -24.10 -16.26
CA GLU A 409 11.84 -22.79 -15.64
C GLU A 409 13.12 -21.95 -15.48
N ASP A 410 14.29 -22.42 -15.96
CA ASP A 410 15.54 -21.64 -16.04
C ASP A 410 15.75 -21.19 -17.50
N CYS A 411 15.00 -20.18 -17.94
CA CYS A 411 15.03 -19.68 -19.33
C CYS A 411 14.47 -18.25 -19.48
N PHE A 412 14.66 -17.65 -20.65
CA PHE A 412 13.96 -16.44 -21.04
C PHE A 412 13.20 -16.61 -22.35
N TYR A 413 12.14 -15.82 -22.52
CA TYR A 413 11.20 -15.89 -23.64
C TYR A 413 11.49 -14.79 -24.65
N SER A 414 12.20 -15.14 -25.72
CA SER A 414 12.72 -14.15 -26.70
C SER A 414 11.62 -13.35 -27.41
N GLU A 415 10.47 -13.96 -27.66
CA GLU A 415 9.31 -13.30 -28.26
C GLU A 415 8.71 -12.25 -27.31
N ILE A 416 8.68 -12.53 -26.00
CA ILE A 416 8.23 -11.57 -24.99
C ILE A 416 9.25 -10.45 -24.84
N PHE A 417 10.55 -10.79 -24.82
CA PHE A 417 11.64 -9.80 -24.79
C PHE A 417 11.49 -8.78 -25.92
N ASN A 418 11.25 -9.25 -27.14
CA ASN A 418 11.09 -8.40 -28.32
C ASN A 418 9.86 -7.50 -28.26
N LEU A 419 8.82 -7.88 -27.51
CA LEU A 419 7.61 -7.07 -27.33
C LEU A 419 7.79 -5.98 -26.26
N VAL A 420 8.57 -6.25 -25.21
CA VAL A 420 8.63 -5.39 -24.01
C VAL A 420 9.85 -4.46 -23.96
N TYR A 421 10.98 -4.82 -24.57
CA TYR A 421 12.19 -3.99 -24.53
C TYR A 421 12.14 -2.81 -25.51
N PRO A 422 12.64 -1.62 -25.12
CA PRO A 422 12.88 -0.51 -26.04
C PRO A 422 13.89 -0.88 -27.14
N GLN A 423 13.70 -0.38 -28.36
CA GLN A 423 14.48 -0.78 -29.53
C GLN A 423 15.98 -0.55 -29.34
N GLU A 424 16.35 0.57 -28.73
CA GLU A 424 17.71 1.02 -28.45
C GLU A 424 18.46 0.06 -27.51
N LEU A 425 17.72 -0.63 -26.63
CA LEU A 425 18.29 -1.53 -25.62
C LEU A 425 18.31 -2.99 -26.08
N LYS A 426 17.54 -3.37 -27.11
CA LYS A 426 17.29 -4.77 -27.48
C LYS A 426 18.55 -5.55 -27.80
N GLU A 427 19.36 -5.06 -28.74
CA GLU A 427 20.51 -5.82 -29.26
C GLU A 427 21.53 -6.14 -28.15
N GLY A 428 21.93 -5.11 -27.39
CA GLY A 428 22.88 -5.26 -26.29
C GLY A 428 22.38 -6.18 -25.18
N SER A 429 21.12 -6.01 -24.76
CA SER A 429 20.54 -6.84 -23.70
C SER A 429 20.29 -8.28 -24.15
N LEU A 430 19.86 -8.49 -25.40
CA LEU A 430 19.65 -9.83 -25.96
C LEU A 430 20.98 -10.58 -26.10
N HIS A 431 22.04 -9.91 -26.53
CA HIS A 431 23.38 -10.50 -26.59
C HIS A 431 23.85 -10.97 -25.21
N LEU A 432 23.68 -10.16 -24.16
CA LEU A 432 24.00 -10.53 -22.79
C LEU A 432 23.16 -11.72 -22.30
N LEU A 433 21.84 -11.70 -22.55
CA LEU A 433 20.93 -12.79 -22.17
C LEU A 433 21.33 -14.12 -22.81
N ASN A 434 21.55 -14.15 -24.12
CA ASN A 434 21.92 -15.34 -24.88
C ASN A 434 23.23 -15.98 -24.40
N LYS A 435 24.12 -15.19 -23.81
CA LYS A 435 25.38 -15.69 -23.26
C LYS A 435 25.19 -16.50 -21.98
N TYR A 436 24.15 -16.21 -21.18
CA TYR A 436 24.02 -16.72 -19.81
C TYR A 436 22.75 -17.53 -19.55
N LEU A 437 21.69 -17.33 -20.32
CA LEU A 437 20.41 -18.00 -20.14
C LEU A 437 19.95 -18.68 -21.44
N PRO A 438 19.32 -19.86 -21.36
CA PRO A 438 18.76 -20.51 -22.53
C PRO A 438 17.47 -19.81 -22.97
N ILE A 439 17.23 -19.83 -24.28
CA ILE A 439 15.96 -19.39 -24.88
C ILE A 439 14.93 -20.51 -24.75
N SER A 440 13.68 -20.16 -24.46
CA SER A 440 12.52 -21.04 -24.55
C SER A 440 11.33 -20.30 -25.15
N GLU A 441 10.35 -21.06 -25.66
CA GLU A 441 9.02 -20.52 -25.91
C GLU A 441 8.30 -20.18 -24.60
N ALA A 442 7.54 -19.10 -24.60
CA ALA A 442 6.69 -18.67 -23.52
C ALA A 442 5.58 -19.69 -23.28
N PRO A 443 5.37 -20.13 -22.02
CA PRO A 443 4.29 -21.06 -21.71
C PRO A 443 2.93 -20.41 -21.96
N LYS A 444 2.02 -21.14 -22.61
CA LYS A 444 0.62 -20.73 -22.77
C LYS A 444 -0.25 -21.00 -21.54
N GLU A 445 0.22 -21.87 -20.65
CA GLU A 445 -0.43 -22.22 -19.40
C GLU A 445 0.61 -22.58 -18.33
N LYS A 446 0.31 -22.25 -17.07
CA LYS A 446 1.11 -22.61 -15.88
C LYS A 446 0.20 -22.92 -14.69
N SER A 447 0.65 -23.76 -13.76
CA SER A 447 -0.05 -23.98 -12.49
C SER A 447 0.29 -22.87 -11.49
N SER A 448 -0.75 -22.31 -10.86
CA SER A 448 -0.62 -21.41 -9.70
C SER A 448 -0.68 -22.14 -8.35
N GLY A 449 -0.72 -23.48 -8.38
CA GLY A 449 -0.96 -24.31 -7.20
C GLY A 449 -2.42 -24.36 -6.71
N ILE A 450 -3.23 -23.35 -7.07
CA ILE A 450 -4.68 -23.30 -6.78
C ILE A 450 -5.55 -23.41 -8.04
N GLY A 451 -4.92 -23.49 -9.22
CA GLY A 451 -5.58 -23.60 -10.51
C GLY A 451 -4.61 -23.34 -11.66
N THR A 452 -5.11 -23.39 -12.89
CA THR A 452 -4.34 -23.11 -14.11
C THR A 452 -4.48 -21.65 -14.51
N LEU A 453 -3.35 -21.01 -14.81
CA LEU A 453 -3.26 -19.69 -15.41
C LEU A 453 -2.94 -19.83 -16.88
N TYR A 454 -3.49 -18.93 -17.70
CA TYR A 454 -3.24 -18.91 -19.14
C TYR A 454 -2.51 -17.64 -19.54
N PHE A 455 -1.77 -17.68 -20.63
CA PHE A 455 -0.94 -16.57 -21.08
C PHE A 455 -1.07 -16.43 -22.59
N ASP A 456 -1.45 -15.22 -23.02
CA ASP A 456 -1.43 -14.84 -24.43
C ASP A 456 -0.98 -13.36 -24.54
N PRO A 457 0.25 -13.09 -24.99
CA PRO A 457 0.75 -11.73 -25.10
C PRO A 457 0.00 -10.89 -26.14
N SER A 458 -0.74 -11.51 -27.08
CA SER A 458 -1.58 -10.79 -28.03
C SER A 458 -2.85 -10.21 -27.40
N ILE A 459 -3.29 -10.76 -26.27
CA ILE A 459 -4.46 -10.32 -25.53
C ILE A 459 -4.00 -9.32 -24.46
N GLN A 460 -4.19 -8.04 -24.73
CA GLN A 460 -3.82 -6.95 -23.82
C GLN A 460 -5.07 -6.26 -23.26
N PRO A 461 -5.03 -5.80 -21.99
CA PRO A 461 -6.13 -5.01 -21.44
C PRO A 461 -6.21 -3.66 -22.16
N LYS A 462 -7.43 -3.15 -22.33
CA LYS A 462 -7.68 -1.86 -22.99
C LYS A 462 -7.94 -0.79 -21.93
N LEU A 463 -7.26 0.35 -22.05
CA LEU A 463 -7.62 1.53 -21.27
C LEU A 463 -8.96 2.06 -21.80
N GLY A 464 -9.95 2.16 -20.92
CA GLY A 464 -11.20 2.84 -21.24
C GLY A 464 -10.97 4.34 -21.39
N LEU A 465 -11.80 5.03 -22.17
CA LEU A 465 -11.83 6.49 -22.21
C LEU A 465 -13.01 6.96 -21.35
N PHE A 466 -12.72 7.73 -20.31
CA PHE A 466 -13.76 8.27 -19.43
C PHE A 466 -13.81 9.79 -19.52
N SER A 467 -15.01 10.34 -19.52
CA SER A 467 -15.20 11.78 -19.50
C SER A 467 -14.97 12.31 -18.08
N PRO A 468 -14.02 13.24 -17.88
CA PRO A 468 -13.81 13.86 -16.58
C PRO A 468 -14.87 14.91 -16.24
N LYS A 469 -15.60 15.41 -17.27
CA LYS A 469 -16.60 16.46 -17.13
C LYS A 469 -17.88 15.90 -16.58
N ILE A 470 -18.35 16.50 -15.49
CA ILE A 470 -19.71 16.29 -15.00
C ILE A 470 -20.70 17.07 -15.84
N ASP A 471 -21.84 16.47 -16.17
CA ASP A 471 -22.94 17.22 -16.78
C ASP A 471 -23.37 18.34 -15.80
N PRO A 472 -23.43 19.62 -16.23
CA PRO A 472 -23.77 20.72 -15.34
C PRO A 472 -25.13 20.53 -14.66
N THR A 473 -26.13 20.01 -15.38
CA THR A 473 -27.47 19.74 -14.83
C THR A 473 -27.42 18.66 -13.76
N PHE A 474 -26.66 17.59 -14.01
CA PHE A 474 -26.38 16.54 -13.04
C PHE A 474 -25.63 17.08 -11.82
N PHE A 475 -24.55 17.85 -11.99
CA PHE A 475 -23.80 18.50 -10.91
C PHE A 475 -24.67 19.42 -10.05
N PHE A 476 -25.42 20.34 -10.67
CA PHE A 476 -26.34 21.23 -9.97
C PHE A 476 -27.44 20.45 -9.26
N SER A 477 -28.01 19.40 -9.88
CA SER A 477 -29.02 18.55 -9.24
C SER A 477 -28.46 17.79 -8.04
N LYS A 478 -27.17 17.42 -8.05
CA LYS A 478 -26.51 16.73 -6.94
C LYS A 478 -26.10 17.67 -5.82
N ILE A 479 -25.62 18.88 -6.11
CA ILE A 479 -25.37 19.92 -5.10
C ILE A 479 -26.67 20.35 -4.42
N THR A 480 -27.75 20.55 -5.18
CA THR A 480 -29.06 20.94 -4.65
C THR A 480 -29.77 19.81 -3.91
N LYS A 481 -29.59 18.54 -4.31
CA LYS A 481 -30.06 17.36 -3.54
C LYS A 481 -29.17 16.98 -2.37
N ALA A 482 -27.87 17.31 -2.37
CA ALA A 482 -27.03 17.18 -1.18
C ALA A 482 -27.53 18.10 -0.04
N LYS A 483 -28.13 19.25 -0.39
CA LYS A 483 -28.91 20.08 0.53
C LYS A 483 -30.28 19.49 0.93
N GLN A 484 -30.76 18.41 0.30
CA GLN A 484 -31.99 17.68 0.67
C GLN A 484 -31.76 16.57 1.70
N TYR A 485 -30.62 16.54 2.39
CA TYR A 485 -30.59 15.98 3.76
C TYR A 485 -31.13 17.01 4.76
N SER A 486 -32.34 17.51 4.50
CA SER A 486 -33.10 18.34 5.42
C SER A 486 -33.74 17.45 6.49
N HIS A 487 -32.96 17.06 7.49
CA HIS A 487 -33.49 16.49 8.72
C HIS A 487 -33.29 17.43 9.92
N PHE A 488 -33.12 18.72 9.69
CA PHE A 488 -32.96 19.72 10.75
C PHE A 488 -33.88 20.90 10.46
N THR A 489 -34.89 21.10 11.29
CA THR A 489 -35.81 22.24 11.20
C THR A 489 -35.33 23.46 12.00
N SER A 490 -34.11 23.42 12.55
CA SER A 490 -33.41 24.58 13.11
C SER A 490 -31.91 24.51 12.77
N ASP A 491 -31.31 25.64 12.39
CA ASP A 491 -29.85 25.76 12.24
C ASP A 491 -29.14 25.27 13.50
N SER A 492 -28.17 24.36 13.34
CA SER A 492 -27.35 23.88 14.45
C SER A 492 -26.26 24.89 14.76
N VAL A 493 -25.98 25.12 16.04
CA VAL A 493 -24.83 25.93 16.46
C VAL A 493 -23.72 25.02 16.98
N SER A 494 -22.50 25.22 16.48
CA SER A 494 -21.32 24.55 17.05
C SER A 494 -21.12 24.99 18.49
N SER A 495 -20.99 24.03 19.40
CA SER A 495 -20.57 24.29 20.77
C SER A 495 -19.13 23.84 20.99
N TYR A 496 -18.57 24.27 22.12
CA TYR A 496 -17.19 24.03 22.45
C TYR A 496 -16.97 23.48 23.86
N ILE A 497 -15.90 22.70 23.98
CA ILE A 497 -15.30 22.23 25.22
C ILE A 497 -14.73 23.47 25.92
N SER A 498 -15.40 23.91 26.97
CA SER A 498 -15.00 25.09 27.76
C SER A 498 -13.87 24.77 28.74
N SER A 499 -13.88 23.55 29.27
CA SER A 499 -12.88 23.01 30.17
C SER A 499 -12.99 21.49 30.18
N TYR A 500 -11.98 20.83 30.70
CA TYR A 500 -11.96 19.40 30.91
C TYR A 500 -11.26 19.06 32.22
N SER A 501 -11.60 17.91 32.80
CA SER A 501 -10.84 17.31 33.89
C SER A 501 -10.46 15.88 33.53
N LEU A 502 -9.20 15.52 33.78
CA LEU A 502 -8.66 14.19 33.49
C LEU A 502 -8.26 13.52 34.81
N LEU A 503 -8.79 12.33 35.03
CA LEU A 503 -8.45 11.45 36.15
C LEU A 503 -7.76 10.20 35.62
N ASN A 504 -6.54 9.95 36.09
CA ASN A 504 -5.81 8.72 35.81
C ASN A 504 -6.35 7.59 36.70
N LEU A 505 -6.48 6.39 36.15
CA LEU A 505 -6.94 5.19 36.84
C LEU A 505 -5.80 4.17 36.97
N GLY A 506 -5.86 3.37 38.04
CA GLY A 506 -4.88 2.32 38.30
C GLY A 506 -3.50 2.88 38.61
N THR A 507 -2.49 2.41 37.88
CA THR A 507 -1.08 2.78 38.03
C THR A 507 -0.61 3.76 36.95
N LEU A 508 -1.52 4.42 36.23
CA LEU A 508 -1.16 5.43 35.23
C LEU A 508 -0.83 6.78 35.87
N THR A 509 0.20 7.42 35.33
CA THR A 509 0.59 8.79 35.61
C THR A 509 0.15 9.72 34.47
N THR A 510 0.26 11.03 34.66
CA THR A 510 -0.15 12.02 33.65
C THR A 510 0.68 11.94 32.36
N GLN A 511 1.91 11.42 32.43
CA GLN A 511 2.77 11.22 31.26
C GLN A 511 2.34 9.99 30.43
N ASP A 512 1.62 9.07 31.07
CA ASP A 512 1.15 7.83 30.43
C ASP A 512 -0.11 8.02 29.59
N ILE A 513 -0.76 9.19 29.67
CA ILE A 513 -1.96 9.52 28.90
C ILE A 513 -1.65 10.74 28.05
N SER A 514 -1.80 10.60 26.73
CA SER A 514 -1.72 11.72 25.80
C SER A 514 -3.12 12.07 25.33
N PHE A 515 -3.38 13.36 25.21
CA PHE A 515 -4.57 13.84 24.56
C PHE A 515 -4.30 15.14 23.82
N SER A 516 -5.08 15.37 22.76
CA SER A 516 -5.19 16.65 22.07
C SER A 516 -6.62 17.14 22.21
N THR A 517 -6.78 18.39 22.62
CA THR A 517 -8.08 19.01 22.78
C THR A 517 -8.06 20.42 22.21
N ASN A 518 -9.12 20.79 21.50
CA ASN A 518 -9.37 22.15 21.07
C ASN A 518 -10.83 22.51 21.40
N GLN A 519 -11.31 23.66 20.91
CA GLN A 519 -12.67 24.10 21.18
C GLN A 519 -13.73 23.05 20.82
N ASN A 520 -13.62 22.23 19.78
CA ASN A 520 -14.70 21.30 19.36
C ASN A 520 -14.24 19.85 19.20
N TYR A 521 -13.10 19.48 19.78
CA TYR A 521 -12.44 18.20 19.55
C TYR A 521 -11.72 17.69 20.78
N LEU A 522 -11.81 16.39 21.02
CA LEU A 522 -10.97 15.62 21.91
C LEU A 522 -10.43 14.39 21.17
N ASP A 523 -9.14 14.12 21.34
CA ASP A 523 -8.50 12.85 20.98
C ASP A 523 -7.62 12.41 22.12
N ILE A 524 -7.90 11.24 22.69
CA ILE A 524 -7.25 10.76 23.90
C ILE A 524 -6.81 9.30 23.73
N TRP A 525 -5.61 8.97 24.22
CA TRP A 525 -5.04 7.63 24.21
C TRP A 525 -4.04 7.39 25.34
N ILE A 526 -3.67 6.12 25.57
CA ILE A 526 -2.77 5.70 26.65
C ILE A 526 -1.40 5.30 26.08
N ASN A 527 -0.33 6.01 26.41
CA ASN A 527 1.03 5.75 25.91
C ASN A 527 1.70 4.55 26.62
N LYS A 528 1.29 4.24 27.85
CA LYS A 528 1.90 3.15 28.61
C LYS A 528 1.64 1.80 27.97
N ASP A 529 2.71 1.03 27.85
CA ASP A 529 2.72 -0.32 27.33
C ASP A 529 3.72 -1.18 28.14
N PRO A 530 3.29 -2.30 28.76
CA PRO A 530 1.93 -2.84 28.83
C PRO A 530 1.04 -2.16 29.89
N LEU A 531 -0.28 -2.27 29.70
CA LEU A 531 -1.28 -1.85 30.70
C LEU A 531 -1.45 -2.91 31.78
N LYS A 532 -1.46 -2.49 33.05
CA LYS A 532 -1.84 -3.35 34.18
C LYS A 532 -3.36 -3.38 34.33
N LYS A 533 -3.86 -4.35 35.09
CA LYS A 533 -5.28 -4.38 35.47
C LYS A 533 -5.67 -3.05 36.11
N ASP A 534 -6.83 -2.53 35.73
CA ASP A 534 -7.40 -1.25 36.18
C ASP A 534 -6.65 0.03 35.71
N ASP A 535 -5.56 -0.10 34.94
CA ASP A 535 -4.95 1.05 34.26
C ASP A 535 -5.94 1.63 33.24
N GLY A 536 -6.12 2.95 33.28
CA GLY A 536 -7.11 3.62 32.43
C GLY A 536 -7.26 5.12 32.68
N TYR A 537 -8.26 5.74 32.07
CA TYR A 537 -8.56 7.15 32.30
C TYR A 537 -10.06 7.38 32.46
N LYS A 538 -10.40 8.51 33.10
CA LYS A 538 -11.72 9.12 33.06
C LYS A 538 -11.52 10.59 32.70
N ILE A 539 -12.05 11.01 31.56
CA ILE A 539 -12.04 12.41 31.14
C ILE A 539 -13.46 12.96 31.14
N GLU A 540 -13.64 14.11 31.78
CA GLU A 540 -14.89 14.83 31.84
C GLU A 540 -14.76 16.14 31.06
N LEU A 541 -15.65 16.35 30.08
CA LEU A 541 -15.69 17.52 29.21
C LEU A 541 -16.88 18.39 29.59
N HIS A 542 -16.63 19.67 29.86
CA HIS A 542 -17.68 20.64 30.15
C HIS A 542 -18.01 21.45 28.90
N ILE A 543 -19.21 21.25 28.35
CA ILE A 543 -19.67 21.93 27.13
C ILE A 543 -20.62 23.05 27.51
N LYS A 544 -20.40 24.25 26.97
CA LYS A 544 -21.26 25.41 27.24
C LYS A 544 -22.57 25.31 26.46
N VAL A 545 -23.69 25.55 27.14
CA VAL A 545 -25.03 25.42 26.56
C VAL A 545 -25.91 26.59 27.01
N ASN A 546 -26.63 27.20 26.05
CA ASN A 546 -27.66 28.21 26.34
C ASN A 546 -29.04 27.53 26.50
N LYS A 547 -29.91 28.08 27.34
CA LYS A 547 -31.25 27.56 27.65
C LYS A 547 -32.17 27.37 26.43
N GLN A 548 -31.90 28.06 25.33
CA GLN A 548 -32.64 27.94 24.08
C GLN A 548 -32.43 26.59 23.35
N PHE A 549 -31.41 25.80 23.72
CA PHE A 549 -31.12 24.53 23.09
C PHE A 549 -31.71 23.37 23.90
N THR A 550 -32.42 22.49 23.22
CA THR A 550 -33.09 21.33 23.84
C THR A 550 -32.47 19.99 23.41
N TYR A 551 -31.57 19.99 22.42
CA TYR A 551 -30.86 18.80 21.95
C TYR A 551 -29.39 19.07 21.64
N GLY A 552 -28.56 18.05 21.86
CA GLY A 552 -27.15 18.05 21.51
C GLY A 552 -26.77 16.82 20.68
N ALA A 553 -25.71 16.98 19.88
CA ALA A 553 -25.07 15.86 19.21
C ALA A 553 -23.55 16.02 19.16
N PHE A 554 -22.82 14.92 19.12
CA PHE A 554 -21.40 14.90 18.79
C PHE A 554 -21.06 13.62 18.04
N LYS A 555 -19.92 13.63 17.37
CA LYS A 555 -19.37 12.49 16.67
C LYS A 555 -18.38 11.76 17.57
N LEU A 556 -18.64 10.48 17.82
CA LEU A 556 -17.75 9.56 18.52
C LEU A 556 -17.07 8.64 17.52
N GLU A 557 -15.75 8.62 17.54
CA GLU A 557 -14.93 7.75 16.70
C GLU A 557 -14.05 6.85 17.58
N ILE A 558 -14.04 5.56 17.24
CA ILE A 558 -13.12 4.56 17.80
C ILE A 558 -12.19 4.14 16.65
N PRO A 559 -11.01 4.78 16.49
CA PRO A 559 -10.17 4.61 15.31
C PRO A 559 -9.61 3.19 15.15
N PHE A 560 -9.47 2.45 16.26
CA PHE A 560 -9.00 1.08 16.28
C PHE A 560 -10.02 0.17 16.98
N PHE A 561 -10.61 -0.77 16.24
CA PHE A 561 -11.62 -1.70 16.76
C PHE A 561 -11.26 -3.14 16.40
N ARG A 562 -11.45 -4.05 17.34
CA ARG A 562 -11.24 -5.50 17.19
C ARG A 562 -12.10 -6.24 18.20
N LYS A 563 -12.67 -7.38 17.82
CA LYS A 563 -13.56 -8.18 18.69
C LYS A 563 -12.93 -8.50 20.04
N GLU A 564 -11.63 -8.75 20.03
CA GLU A 564 -10.84 -9.10 21.20
C GLU A 564 -10.74 -7.98 22.23
N LEU A 565 -10.90 -6.70 21.83
CA LEU A 565 -10.75 -5.54 22.73
C LEU A 565 -11.84 -5.49 23.80
N ASN A 566 -13.06 -5.93 23.50
CA ASN A 566 -14.16 -5.96 24.47
C ASN A 566 -13.88 -6.89 25.67
N HIS A 567 -12.98 -7.84 25.52
CA HIS A 567 -12.56 -8.76 26.58
C HIS A 567 -11.31 -8.27 27.33
N ARG A 568 -10.74 -7.14 26.91
CA ARG A 568 -9.46 -6.61 27.41
C ARG A 568 -9.64 -5.23 28.04
N LEU A 569 -10.55 -4.41 27.51
CA LEU A 569 -10.84 -3.05 27.94
C LEU A 569 -12.34 -2.87 28.18
N GLU A 570 -12.67 -2.13 29.23
CA GLU A 570 -14.01 -1.59 29.46
C GLU A 570 -14.00 -0.12 29.10
N CYS A 571 -14.93 0.29 28.23
CA CYS A 571 -15.13 1.68 27.86
C CYS A 571 -16.57 2.10 28.11
N PHE A 572 -16.75 3.25 28.74
CA PHE A 572 -18.06 3.83 29.00
C PHE A 572 -18.12 5.28 28.56
N LEU A 573 -19.28 5.67 28.07
CA LEU A 573 -19.65 7.04 27.78
C LEU A 573 -20.81 7.41 28.70
N ASN A 574 -20.66 8.49 29.45
CA ASN A 574 -21.72 9.03 30.28
C ASN A 574 -22.04 10.46 29.83
N ILE A 575 -23.31 10.70 29.50
CA ILE A 575 -23.82 12.02 29.17
C ILE A 575 -24.95 12.30 30.14
N ASN A 576 -24.84 13.38 30.91
CA ASN A 576 -25.90 13.83 31.82
C ASN A 576 -26.39 12.75 32.81
N ASN A 577 -25.46 11.93 33.34
CA ASN A 577 -25.71 10.80 34.25
C ASN A 577 -26.32 9.54 33.61
N SER A 578 -26.51 9.51 32.29
CA SER A 578 -26.84 8.29 31.56
C SER A 578 -25.57 7.59 31.11
N LEU A 579 -25.36 6.34 31.54
CA LEU A 579 -24.14 5.57 31.32
C LEU A 579 -24.35 4.49 30.26
N ASP A 580 -23.60 4.57 29.16
CA ASP A 580 -23.60 3.56 28.11
C ASP A 580 -22.24 2.86 27.99
N LYS A 581 -22.28 1.54 27.85
CA LYS A 581 -21.08 0.74 27.55
C LYS A 581 -20.76 0.85 26.06
N LEU A 582 -19.56 1.33 25.75
CA LEU A 582 -19.06 1.39 24.39
C LEU A 582 -18.40 0.07 24.00
N SER A 583 -18.87 -0.53 22.91
CA SER A 583 -18.21 -1.67 22.30
C SER A 583 -17.02 -1.20 21.46
N LEU A 584 -15.85 -1.79 21.71
CA LEU A 584 -14.61 -1.66 20.94
C LEU A 584 -14.48 -2.77 19.86
N SER A 585 -15.47 -3.66 19.73
CA SER A 585 -15.43 -4.77 18.77
C SER A 585 -15.82 -4.39 17.35
N GLU A 586 -16.49 -3.26 17.18
CA GLU A 586 -17.13 -2.86 15.94
C GLU A 586 -16.80 -1.41 15.65
N ARG A 587 -16.67 -1.09 14.37
CA ARG A 587 -16.39 0.27 13.91
C ARG A 587 -17.51 1.19 14.39
N ARG A 588 -17.17 2.18 15.22
CA ARG A 588 -18.10 3.24 15.62
C ARG A 588 -17.59 4.56 15.08
N ASN A 589 -18.29 5.07 14.08
CA ASN A 589 -18.31 6.48 13.70
C ASN A 589 -19.76 6.91 13.84
N LEU A 590 -20.14 7.19 15.08
CA LEU A 590 -21.54 7.39 15.46
C LEU A 590 -21.76 8.85 15.77
N THR A 591 -22.88 9.39 15.29
CA THR A 591 -23.41 10.63 15.85
C THR A 591 -24.22 10.25 17.08
N CYS A 592 -23.69 10.58 18.25
CA CYS A 592 -24.38 10.45 19.52
C CYS A 592 -25.33 11.63 19.67
N HIS A 593 -26.62 11.36 19.83
CA HIS A 593 -27.65 12.36 20.08
C HIS A 593 -28.13 12.26 21.53
N PHE A 594 -28.42 13.39 22.17
CA PHE A 594 -28.90 13.41 23.54
C PHE A 594 -29.80 14.63 23.80
N SER A 595 -30.70 14.50 24.77
CA SER A 595 -31.60 15.57 25.20
C SER A 595 -30.92 16.48 26.22
N LEU A 596 -31.25 17.76 26.12
CA LEU A 596 -30.86 18.80 27.07
C LEU A 596 -32.10 19.18 27.88
N THR A 597 -32.07 18.86 29.17
CA THR A 597 -33.14 19.21 30.12
C THR A 597 -32.59 20.19 31.16
N GLU A 598 -33.47 20.92 31.86
CA GLU A 598 -33.05 21.81 32.94
C GLU A 598 -32.30 21.08 34.08
N GLN A 599 -32.58 19.80 34.28
CA GLN A 599 -31.87 18.96 35.27
C GLN A 599 -30.43 18.62 34.83
N ASN A 600 -30.18 18.60 33.52
CA ASN A 600 -28.92 18.21 32.91
C ASN A 600 -27.97 19.41 32.69
N ILE A 601 -28.54 20.61 32.53
CA ILE A 601 -27.77 21.85 32.37
C ILE A 601 -27.46 22.43 33.75
N LYS A 602 -26.25 22.18 34.26
CA LYS A 602 -25.78 22.77 35.52
C LYS A 602 -24.99 24.04 35.23
N ASN A 603 -25.44 25.18 35.73
CA ASN A 603 -24.78 26.48 35.57
C ASN A 603 -24.46 26.85 34.10
N GLY A 604 -25.30 26.42 33.15
CA GLY A 604 -25.07 26.66 31.72
C GLY A 604 -24.08 25.71 31.04
N PHE A 605 -23.77 24.56 31.67
CA PHE A 605 -22.90 23.54 31.11
C PHE A 605 -23.56 22.15 31.14
N ILE A 606 -23.15 21.31 30.19
CA ILE A 606 -23.36 19.86 30.23
C ILE A 606 -22.02 19.15 30.41
N SER A 607 -22.08 17.93 30.92
CA SER A 607 -20.91 17.07 31.12
C SER A 607 -20.97 15.86 30.20
N ILE A 608 -19.90 15.65 29.43
CA ILE A 608 -19.66 14.44 28.66
C ILE A 608 -18.44 13.75 29.29
N ILE A 609 -18.67 12.56 29.84
CA ILE A 609 -17.66 11.79 30.55
C ILE A 609 -17.32 10.55 29.73
N LEU A 610 -16.05 10.39 29.38
CA LEU A 610 -15.53 9.19 28.75
C LEU A 610 -14.61 8.48 29.74
N SER A 611 -14.82 7.19 29.97
CA SER A 611 -13.93 6.37 30.77
C SER A 611 -13.50 5.12 30.03
N MET A 612 -12.25 4.72 30.24
CA MET A 612 -11.69 3.48 29.73
C MET A 612 -10.76 2.87 30.78
N LYS A 613 -10.81 1.54 30.97
CA LYS A 613 -9.86 0.82 31.83
C LYS A 613 -9.58 -0.61 31.35
N ALA A 614 -8.41 -1.13 31.68
CA ALA A 614 -8.05 -2.52 31.43
C ALA A 614 -8.71 -3.49 32.43
N ILE A 615 -9.31 -4.57 31.91
CA ILE A 615 -10.03 -5.57 32.72
C ILE A 615 -9.05 -6.53 33.43
N LYS A 616 -7.87 -6.72 32.84
CA LYS A 616 -6.79 -7.60 33.31
C LYS A 616 -5.43 -7.01 32.93
N ALA A 617 -4.35 -7.58 33.44
CA ALA A 617 -3.01 -7.23 32.96
C ALA A 617 -2.88 -7.66 31.49
N LEU A 618 -2.38 -6.74 30.66
CA LEU A 618 -2.27 -6.91 29.22
C LEU A 618 -0.82 -7.16 28.81
N GLU A 619 -0.62 -7.82 27.68
CA GLU A 619 0.70 -8.06 27.09
C GLU A 619 1.25 -6.81 26.39
N PRO A 620 2.58 -6.68 26.18
CA PRO A 620 3.14 -5.58 25.40
C PRO A 620 2.52 -5.50 23.98
N TRP A 621 1.90 -4.38 23.65
CA TRP A 621 1.19 -4.16 22.38
C TRP A 621 0.93 -2.68 22.09
N LYS A 622 0.34 -2.35 20.93
CA LYS A 622 -0.02 -0.97 20.54
C LYS A 622 -1.23 -0.42 21.32
N TRP A 623 -1.21 -0.47 22.66
CA TRP A 623 -2.31 -0.02 23.52
C TRP A 623 -2.66 1.44 23.33
N GLY A 624 -1.70 2.29 22.97
CA GLY A 624 -1.99 3.68 22.57
C GLY A 624 -2.98 3.76 21.41
N ASN A 625 -2.80 2.97 20.35
CA ASN A 625 -3.77 2.96 19.27
C ASN A 625 -5.08 2.27 19.67
N ALA A 626 -5.00 1.16 20.43
CA ALA A 626 -6.17 0.39 20.82
C ALA A 626 -7.08 1.09 21.84
N CYS A 627 -6.54 2.01 22.63
CA CYS A 627 -7.26 2.79 23.63
C CYS A 627 -7.63 4.20 23.14
N ARG A 628 -7.37 4.50 21.86
CA ARG A 628 -7.62 5.82 21.29
C ARG A 628 -9.12 6.04 21.06
N ILE A 629 -9.65 7.16 21.54
CA ILE A 629 -11.02 7.59 21.29
C ILE A 629 -11.03 9.05 20.89
N ARG A 630 -11.87 9.37 19.90
CA ARG A 630 -12.06 10.73 19.40
C ARG A 630 -13.50 11.18 19.57
N LEU A 631 -13.67 12.43 19.98
CA LEU A 631 -14.94 13.10 20.14
C LEU A 631 -14.87 14.43 19.40
N SER A 632 -15.79 14.70 18.48
CA SER A 632 -15.73 15.88 17.62
C SER A 632 -17.12 16.39 17.23
N GLU A 633 -17.16 17.53 16.52
CA GLU A 633 -18.38 18.07 15.90
C GLU A 633 -19.54 18.27 16.89
N ILE A 634 -19.26 18.86 18.06
CA ILE A 634 -20.27 19.12 19.08
C ILE A 634 -21.25 20.18 18.58
N LYS A 635 -22.53 19.81 18.43
CA LYS A 635 -23.61 20.64 17.87
C LYS A 635 -24.78 20.71 18.83
N LEU A 636 -25.42 21.89 18.90
CA LEU A 636 -26.63 22.14 19.69
C LEU A 636 -27.78 22.55 18.78
N TYR A 637 -28.99 22.13 19.15
CA TYR A 637 -30.22 22.31 18.39
C TYR A 637 -31.35 22.84 19.28
N ALA A 638 -32.18 23.72 18.73
CA ALA A 638 -33.29 24.33 19.46
C ALA A 638 -34.48 23.38 19.64
N ASN A 639 -34.69 22.44 18.71
CA ASN A 639 -35.87 21.56 18.67
C ASN A 639 -35.52 20.06 18.49
N LYS A 640 -36.44 19.16 18.92
CA LYS A 640 -36.34 17.70 18.80
C LYS A 640 -36.43 17.22 17.34
N LEU A 641 -35.63 16.21 17.01
CA LEU A 641 -35.70 15.46 15.76
C LEU A 641 -36.96 14.54 15.72
N GLN A 642 -37.70 14.54 14.61
CA GLN A 642 -38.59 13.43 14.24
C GLN A 642 -37.81 12.48 13.33
N TYR A 643 -37.51 11.26 13.78
CA TYR A 643 -36.89 10.22 12.96
C TYR A 643 -37.94 9.22 12.44
N ASN A 644 -37.88 8.90 11.15
CA ASN A 644 -38.44 7.68 10.57
C ASN A 644 -37.27 6.72 10.31
N LEU A 645 -37.27 5.56 11.00
CA LEU A 645 -36.15 4.61 11.06
C LEU A 645 -36.15 3.63 9.87
N ASN A 646 -35.04 3.61 9.14
CA ASN A 646 -34.45 2.39 8.57
C ASN A 646 -32.95 2.64 8.31
N SER A 647 -32.19 2.80 9.39
CA SER A 647 -30.74 2.59 9.38
C SER A 647 -30.32 2.23 10.80
N SER A 648 -29.44 1.25 10.93
CA SER A 648 -28.88 0.74 12.17
C SER A 648 -28.16 1.85 12.94
N LYS A 649 -28.92 2.59 13.75
CA LYS A 649 -28.45 3.55 14.75
C LYS A 649 -28.75 3.00 16.13
N ILE A 650 -27.81 3.20 17.05
CA ILE A 650 -28.16 3.25 18.47
C ILE A 650 -28.92 4.57 18.64
N GLU A 651 -30.25 4.53 18.56
CA GLU A 651 -31.05 5.53 19.26
C GLU A 651 -30.85 5.25 20.75
N LEU A 652 -30.08 6.12 21.39
CA LEU A 652 -30.18 6.23 22.83
C LEU A 652 -31.45 7.03 23.10
N GLU A 653 -32.60 6.36 23.09
CA GLU A 653 -33.82 6.94 23.63
C GLU A 653 -33.66 7.06 25.14
N PHE A 654 -33.07 8.17 25.56
CA PHE A 654 -32.97 8.55 26.97
C PHE A 654 -34.33 9.11 27.40
N LYS A 655 -35.05 8.36 28.25
CA LYS A 655 -36.24 8.84 28.95
C LYS A 655 -35.87 9.80 30.08
#